data_AF-A0A2L2WNQ0-F1
#
_entry.id   AF-A0A2L2WNQ0-F1
#
_cell.length_a   1.000
_cell.length_b   1.000
_cell.length_c   1.000
_cell.angle_alpha   90.00
_cell.angle_beta   90.00
_cell.angle_gamma   90.00
#
_symmetry.space_group_name_H-M   'P 1'
#
loop_
_entity.id
_entity.type
_entity.pdbx_description
1 polymer ?
#
loop_
_entity_poly.entity_id
_entity_poly.type
_entity_poly.pdbx_seq_one_letter_code
_entity_poly.pdbx_strand_id
1 'polypeptide(L)'
;MNIRSQLLAVTVLMTCGIEAKIKREQKQASPKVETHALFFYCPNERHGFHVAHVAENGKNEHLGQLFSSDYSQWGSEKRMYSPFITRLDGKGYAAVFQVNDYSPCFAVAYSDDLTTWRPQDYPRMSVKGCIAPVIRKDGENKYSILFKTKDGEARKTVTDAAFRHFTQDVAIPVGEYEAVVRQTKKDTIDIAGKRHVGYKWDVDGKLKNDVKTYFDLWNSRNSLNGEKLADDGKLFDKLGGKPVNAILHMDGKKQKAISDKLIGVFFEDISHAADGGLYAELVQNRDFEYSPKDRNGWGPSTAWRTSGSELRISSSMPLSKNNPNYAILTSDTLINTGWDGIPVKKGAQYEFSFFVNNIESKAKRFTVALISDGNIVASARISTKGIHGTWNKYETVLAANESVSKAELAIIPEKDNEVAVDMISLFPKDTFNGRKNGLRKDLAQAIADLHPKFVRFPGGCMSHGDGLDNIYHWWHTIGPLQDRIPDKNIWRYHQTRGLGFFEYFQYCEDIGAEPLPVLAAGVPCQNSAPDKDGYGGQQGGIPMKDMPAYIQELLDMIDWANGDPATSKWAKMRADAGHPAPFNLKYIGIGNEDIISTAFEERCLMICKAIKERYPNIIVCGTVGPFHAPSSDYVEGWKFAREHAEVIDMVDEHYYESVGWFLNNQHYYDNYDRKGPKVYLGEYAARQGKGNIDCALAEAVHLCNIERNADIVTMTSYAPLLSKNGHSNWSPDMLYFDNEKIQRTPSYETQRLFSTYSGNRYVKSSLSIDSIARHRVAASIVRDNNTGQAFLKIANVLPVELNVTLNAESIPVADVVRYEGISGKPGQSTVIPERGTYSVKADGKMTVTLPPYSFRVFML
;
A
#
# COMPACT_ATOMS: atom_id res chain seq x y z
N MET A 1 67.02 -23.82 -38.85
CA MET A 1 67.35 -25.16 -38.32
C MET A 1 66.47 -25.44 -37.09
N ASN A 2 65.80 -26.59 -37.09
CA ASN A 2 65.40 -27.41 -35.94
C ASN A 2 64.78 -26.82 -34.64
N ILE A 3 63.56 -27.33 -34.36
CA ILE A 3 63.18 -28.10 -33.15
C ILE A 3 62.42 -27.42 -31.99
N ARG A 4 61.11 -27.76 -31.97
CA ARG A 4 60.24 -28.23 -30.85
C ARG A 4 59.68 -27.29 -29.75
N SER A 5 58.33 -27.32 -29.70
CA SER A 5 57.47 -27.55 -28.51
C SER A 5 57.32 -26.41 -27.48
N GLN A 6 56.16 -26.13 -26.84
CA GLN A 6 54.71 -26.42 -27.04
C GLN A 6 53.94 -25.64 -25.92
N LEU A 7 52.60 -25.50 -25.82
CA LEU A 7 51.40 -26.03 -26.52
C LEU A 7 50.23 -25.03 -26.30
N LEU A 8 49.40 -24.75 -27.32
CA LEU A 8 48.02 -24.22 -27.11
C LEU A 8 47.12 -24.51 -28.34
N ALA A 9 45.81 -24.61 -28.10
CA ALA A 9 44.68 -24.41 -29.03
C ALA A 9 44.26 -25.49 -30.09
N VAL A 10 43.01 -25.96 -29.90
CA VAL A 10 41.89 -26.08 -30.89
C VAL A 10 41.97 -27.06 -32.10
N THR A 11 41.33 -28.22 -31.90
CA THR A 11 40.17 -28.82 -32.63
C THR A 11 40.04 -28.83 -34.18
N VAL A 12 39.54 -29.98 -34.70
CA VAL A 12 38.63 -30.22 -35.88
C VAL A 12 39.21 -30.98 -37.12
N LEU A 13 38.64 -32.18 -37.42
CA LEU A 13 38.56 -32.92 -38.72
C LEU A 13 39.88 -33.46 -39.36
N MET A 14 39.95 -34.54 -40.19
CA MET A 14 39.01 -35.57 -40.70
C MET A 14 39.81 -36.81 -41.21
N THR A 15 39.29 -38.04 -41.08
CA THR A 15 39.44 -39.21 -42.01
C THR A 15 38.61 -40.39 -41.44
N CYS A 16 37.41 -40.71 -41.94
CA CYS A 16 37.07 -41.44 -43.18
C CYS A 16 37.79 -42.79 -43.34
N GLY A 17 37.03 -43.89 -43.50
CA GLY A 17 37.63 -45.10 -44.10
C GLY A 17 37.06 -46.50 -43.86
N ILE A 18 35.83 -46.75 -43.38
CA ILE A 18 35.17 -48.07 -43.58
C ILE A 18 33.69 -47.89 -43.95
N GLU A 19 33.41 -47.67 -45.23
CA GLU A 19 32.14 -48.07 -45.83
C GLU A 19 32.26 -49.52 -46.32
N ALA A 20 31.22 -50.34 -46.08
CA ALA A 20 30.69 -51.38 -46.98
C ALA A 20 30.09 -52.63 -46.27
N LYS A 21 29.03 -52.45 -45.47
CA LYS A 21 27.86 -53.34 -45.55
C LYS A 21 26.63 -52.76 -44.81
N ILE A 22 25.47 -53.08 -45.39
CA ILE A 22 24.09 -52.71 -45.01
C ILE A 22 23.61 -51.39 -45.66
N LYS A 23 23.37 -51.47 -46.98
CA LYS A 23 22.42 -50.61 -47.70
C LYS A 23 21.13 -51.40 -47.94
N ARG A 24 20.17 -51.30 -47.03
CA ARG A 24 18.72 -51.41 -47.25
C ARG A 24 17.98 -50.94 -45.99
N GLU A 25 16.82 -50.31 -46.20
CA GLU A 25 16.01 -49.64 -45.16
C GLU A 25 16.57 -48.32 -44.59
N GLN A 26 17.18 -47.48 -45.45
CA GLN A 26 17.03 -46.04 -45.25
C GLN A 26 15.63 -45.60 -45.73
N LYS A 27 14.65 -45.63 -44.82
CA LYS A 27 13.60 -44.60 -44.88
C LYS A 27 14.31 -43.27 -44.64
N GLN A 28 14.14 -42.31 -45.55
CA GLN A 28 14.45 -40.92 -45.24
C GLN A 28 13.56 -40.51 -44.06
N ALA A 29 14.13 -40.51 -42.86
CA ALA A 29 13.69 -39.60 -41.84
C ALA A 29 14.04 -38.21 -42.37
N SER A 30 13.04 -37.49 -42.86
CA SER A 30 13.13 -36.05 -43.09
C SER A 30 13.80 -35.42 -41.86
N PRO A 31 14.67 -34.40 -42.02
CA PRO A 31 15.17 -33.67 -40.85
C PRO A 31 13.94 -33.23 -40.05
N LYS A 32 13.89 -33.60 -38.76
CA LYS A 32 12.79 -33.18 -37.88
C LYS A 32 12.77 -31.65 -37.89
N VAL A 33 11.74 -31.10 -38.52
CA VAL A 33 11.47 -29.67 -38.48
C VAL A 33 10.96 -29.41 -37.06
N GLU A 34 11.85 -28.93 -36.20
CA GLU A 34 11.54 -28.69 -34.78
C GLU A 34 10.29 -27.81 -34.69
N THR A 35 9.19 -28.36 -34.19
CA THR A 35 7.92 -27.63 -34.13
C THR A 35 7.97 -26.60 -33.01
N HIS A 36 8.34 -25.38 -33.33
CA HIS A 36 8.33 -24.26 -32.39
C HIS A 36 6.91 -23.72 -32.19
N ALA A 37 6.00 -24.53 -31.66
CA ALA A 37 4.59 -24.16 -31.48
C ALA A 37 4.27 -23.78 -30.03
N LEU A 38 3.62 -22.63 -29.85
CA LEU A 38 3.06 -22.17 -28.57
C LEU A 38 1.54 -22.35 -28.56
N PHE A 39 0.99 -22.66 -27.39
CA PHE A 39 -0.44 -22.82 -27.15
C PHE A 39 -0.91 -21.91 -26.01
N PHE A 40 -1.88 -21.07 -26.30
CA PHE A 40 -2.40 -20.02 -25.41
C PHE A 40 -3.79 -20.40 -24.92
N TYR A 41 -3.99 -20.45 -23.60
CA TYR A 41 -5.21 -20.98 -22.99
C TYR A 41 -5.54 -20.34 -21.65
N CYS A 42 -6.78 -20.49 -21.20
CA CYS A 42 -7.21 -20.14 -19.85
C CYS A 42 -7.63 -21.44 -19.14
N PRO A 43 -6.97 -21.85 -18.04
CA PRO A 43 -7.30 -23.11 -17.36
C PRO A 43 -8.73 -23.14 -16.81
N ASN A 44 -9.21 -21.99 -16.34
CA ASN A 44 -10.58 -21.62 -15.99
C ASN A 44 -10.58 -20.13 -15.62
N GLU A 45 -11.75 -19.55 -15.37
CA GLU A 45 -11.95 -18.11 -15.24
C GLU A 45 -11.13 -17.42 -14.13
N ARG A 46 -10.57 -18.16 -13.18
CA ARG A 46 -9.85 -17.63 -12.01
C ARG A 46 -8.33 -17.68 -12.13
N HIS A 47 -7.80 -18.38 -13.12
CA HIS A 47 -6.36 -18.66 -13.22
C HIS A 47 -5.66 -17.81 -14.30
N GLY A 48 -6.37 -16.90 -14.95
CA GLY A 48 -5.79 -16.00 -15.96
C GLY A 48 -5.38 -16.70 -17.26
N PHE A 49 -4.54 -16.03 -18.05
CA PHE A 49 -4.11 -16.51 -19.37
C PHE A 49 -2.73 -17.17 -19.30
N HIS A 50 -2.57 -18.32 -19.94
CA HIS A 50 -1.42 -19.23 -19.82
C HIS A 50 -0.82 -19.54 -21.18
N VAL A 51 0.47 -19.88 -21.19
CA VAL A 51 1.18 -20.36 -22.37
C VAL A 51 1.85 -21.72 -22.11
N ALA A 52 1.78 -22.59 -23.10
CA ALA A 52 2.41 -23.90 -23.14
C ALA A 52 3.19 -24.10 -24.45
N HIS A 53 4.22 -24.94 -24.41
CA HIS A 53 4.94 -25.42 -25.58
C HIS A 53 4.34 -26.75 -26.06
N VAL A 54 4.03 -26.83 -27.36
CA VAL A 54 3.45 -28.03 -28.00
C VAL A 54 4.56 -28.92 -28.53
N ALA A 55 4.85 -30.01 -27.82
CA ALA A 55 5.97 -30.89 -28.12
C ALA A 55 5.61 -32.00 -29.14
N GLU A 56 6.54 -32.32 -30.04
CA GLU A 56 6.38 -33.38 -31.06
C GLU A 56 6.01 -34.77 -30.49
N ASN A 57 6.40 -35.05 -29.24
CA ASN A 57 6.17 -36.33 -28.57
C ASN A 57 4.79 -36.41 -27.86
N GLY A 58 3.94 -35.39 -28.01
CA GLY A 58 2.63 -35.29 -27.37
C GLY A 58 2.66 -34.88 -25.89
N LYS A 59 3.84 -34.69 -25.28
CA LYS A 59 3.99 -34.20 -23.90
C LYS A 59 4.10 -32.68 -23.89
N ASN A 60 2.97 -32.00 -23.99
CA ASN A 60 2.95 -30.53 -23.97
C ASN A 60 3.40 -30.01 -22.59
N GLU A 61 4.23 -28.98 -22.61
CA GLU A 61 4.87 -28.40 -21.42
C GLU A 61 4.19 -27.08 -21.08
N HIS A 62 3.59 -26.97 -19.90
CA HIS A 62 3.17 -25.67 -19.37
C HIS A 62 4.41 -24.81 -19.11
N LEU A 63 4.47 -23.61 -19.67
CA LEU A 63 5.60 -22.69 -19.46
C LEU A 63 5.29 -21.74 -18.30
N GLY A 64 4.15 -21.04 -18.35
CA GLY A 64 3.76 -20.09 -17.31
C GLY A 64 2.45 -19.37 -17.55
N GLN A 65 2.09 -18.52 -16.59
CA GLN A 65 0.96 -17.61 -16.67
C GLN A 65 1.41 -16.25 -17.22
N LEU A 66 0.75 -15.79 -18.29
CA LEU A 66 1.03 -14.52 -18.97
C LEU A 66 0.52 -13.32 -18.17
N PHE A 67 -0.74 -13.35 -17.75
CA PHE A 67 -1.37 -12.30 -16.95
C PHE A 67 -2.64 -12.82 -16.23
N SER A 68 -3.11 -12.07 -15.24
CA SER A 68 -4.41 -12.21 -14.56
C SER A 68 -5.32 -11.05 -14.94
N SER A 69 -6.63 -11.21 -14.81
CA SER A 69 -7.56 -10.07 -14.86
C SER A 69 -7.35 -9.16 -13.64
N ASP A 70 -7.08 -7.87 -13.86
CA ASP A 70 -7.00 -6.85 -12.81
C ASP A 70 -8.33 -6.11 -12.59
N TYR A 71 -9.43 -6.61 -13.16
CA TYR A 71 -10.76 -5.98 -13.08
C TYR A 71 -11.34 -5.96 -11.65
N SER A 72 -11.87 -4.79 -11.24
CA SER A 72 -12.76 -4.62 -10.07
C SER A 72 -12.21 -5.21 -8.75
N GLN A 73 -13.08 -5.62 -7.84
CA GLN A 73 -12.70 -6.00 -6.47
C GLN A 73 -11.88 -7.30 -6.41
N TRP A 74 -10.97 -7.37 -5.43
CA TRP A 74 -10.21 -8.58 -5.12
C TRP A 74 -11.15 -9.78 -4.84
N GLY A 75 -10.74 -10.97 -5.27
CA GLY A 75 -11.49 -12.20 -5.03
C GLY A 75 -12.61 -12.47 -6.04
N SER A 76 -13.74 -11.79 -5.97
CA SER A 76 -14.97 -12.14 -6.73
C SER A 76 -14.91 -11.79 -8.22
N GLU A 77 -14.37 -10.62 -8.58
CA GLU A 77 -14.46 -10.05 -9.93
C GLU A 77 -13.17 -10.19 -10.78
N LYS A 78 -12.03 -10.57 -10.16
CA LYS A 78 -10.78 -10.90 -10.88
C LYS A 78 -10.99 -12.18 -11.71
N ARG A 79 -11.57 -12.03 -12.90
CA ARG A 79 -12.11 -13.11 -13.75
C ARG A 79 -11.78 -12.90 -15.22
N MET A 80 -11.64 -14.01 -15.94
CA MET A 80 -11.30 -14.04 -17.37
C MET A 80 -12.15 -15.08 -18.11
N TYR A 81 -13.24 -14.63 -18.72
CA TYR A 81 -14.12 -15.46 -19.56
C TYR A 81 -13.84 -15.25 -21.05
N SER A 82 -14.07 -16.30 -21.84
CA SER A 82 -14.04 -16.23 -23.31
C SER A 82 -12.81 -15.53 -23.93
N PRO A 83 -11.56 -15.76 -23.46
CA PRO A 83 -10.42 -14.99 -23.94
C PRO A 83 -10.11 -15.26 -25.42
N PHE A 84 -9.64 -14.21 -26.06
CA PHE A 84 -9.19 -14.16 -27.44
C PHE A 84 -7.84 -13.47 -27.51
N ILE A 85 -6.90 -14.01 -28.29
CA ILE A 85 -5.59 -13.40 -28.52
C ILE A 85 -5.29 -13.42 -30.02
N THR A 86 -4.67 -12.35 -30.53
CA THR A 86 -4.11 -12.26 -31.89
C THR A 86 -2.69 -11.71 -31.87
N ARG A 87 -1.92 -12.10 -32.88
CA ARG A 87 -0.70 -11.37 -33.27
C ARG A 87 -1.10 -10.13 -34.08
N LEU A 88 -0.35 -9.05 -33.92
CA LEU A 88 -0.52 -7.80 -34.66
C LEU A 88 0.39 -7.77 -35.91
N ASP A 89 0.20 -6.78 -36.78
CA ASP A 89 0.87 -6.69 -38.09
C ASP A 89 2.36 -6.39 -37.99
N GLY A 90 2.76 -5.67 -36.94
CA GLY A 90 4.15 -5.39 -36.61
C GLY A 90 4.73 -6.41 -35.63
N LYS A 91 5.36 -5.90 -34.57
CA LYS A 91 5.67 -6.66 -33.36
C LYS A 91 4.55 -6.40 -32.35
N GLY A 92 4.18 -7.42 -31.59
CA GLY A 92 3.17 -7.32 -30.54
C GLY A 92 1.94 -8.21 -30.71
N TYR A 93 1.20 -8.29 -29.61
CA TYR A 93 0.14 -9.22 -29.33
C TYR A 93 -0.95 -8.49 -28.55
N ALA A 94 -2.20 -8.68 -28.94
CA ALA A 94 -3.35 -8.15 -28.23
C ALA A 94 -4.26 -9.29 -27.82
N ALA A 95 -4.72 -9.24 -26.56
CA ALA A 95 -5.73 -10.12 -26.02
C ALA A 95 -6.96 -9.32 -25.58
N VAL A 96 -8.14 -9.91 -25.72
CA VAL A 96 -9.39 -9.39 -25.18
C VAL A 96 -10.12 -10.50 -24.45
N PHE A 97 -10.82 -10.17 -23.37
CA PHE A 97 -11.61 -11.14 -22.63
C PHE A 97 -12.79 -10.50 -21.91
N GLN A 98 -13.80 -11.32 -21.65
CA GLN A 98 -15.01 -10.92 -20.91
C GLN A 98 -14.72 -10.96 -19.40
N VAL A 99 -15.07 -9.89 -18.69
CA VAL A 99 -14.85 -9.79 -17.23
C VAL A 99 -15.93 -10.50 -16.42
N ASN A 100 -17.20 -10.29 -16.77
CA ASN A 100 -18.39 -10.94 -16.22
C ASN A 100 -19.54 -10.82 -17.27
N ASP A 101 -20.80 -11.00 -16.89
CA ASP A 101 -21.95 -10.95 -17.82
C ASP A 101 -22.87 -9.73 -17.64
N TYR A 102 -22.46 -8.74 -16.85
CA TYR A 102 -23.28 -7.57 -16.50
C TYR A 102 -22.57 -6.22 -16.70
N SER A 103 -21.24 -6.15 -16.66
CA SER A 103 -20.49 -4.91 -16.82
C SER A 103 -20.61 -4.33 -18.23
N PRO A 104 -20.53 -2.98 -18.38
CA PRO A 104 -20.55 -2.31 -19.67
C PRO A 104 -19.16 -2.27 -20.32
N CYS A 105 -18.38 -3.36 -20.20
CA CYS A 105 -17.01 -3.42 -20.72
C CYS A 105 -16.53 -4.86 -20.90
N PHE A 106 -15.50 -5.00 -21.71
CA PHE A 106 -14.58 -6.13 -21.73
C PHE A 106 -13.18 -5.62 -21.38
N ALA A 107 -12.24 -6.53 -21.13
CA ALA A 107 -10.84 -6.21 -20.88
C ALA A 107 -10.01 -6.29 -22.17
N VAL A 108 -8.96 -5.49 -22.24
CA VAL A 108 -7.94 -5.48 -23.30
C VAL A 108 -6.56 -5.56 -22.65
N ALA A 109 -5.72 -6.48 -23.11
CA ALA A 109 -4.33 -6.64 -22.67
C ALA A 109 -3.39 -6.60 -23.88
N TYR A 110 -2.26 -5.92 -23.74
CA TYR A 110 -1.27 -5.75 -24.80
C TYR A 110 0.12 -6.23 -24.34
N SER A 111 0.87 -6.88 -25.23
CA SER A 111 2.28 -7.22 -25.01
C SER A 111 3.08 -7.11 -26.30
N ASP A 112 4.32 -6.61 -26.21
CA ASP A 112 5.27 -6.57 -27.32
C ASP A 112 6.00 -7.93 -27.53
N ASP A 113 6.09 -8.77 -26.49
CA ASP A 113 7.01 -9.93 -26.41
C ASP A 113 6.43 -11.23 -25.80
N LEU A 114 5.15 -11.22 -25.38
CA LEU A 114 4.42 -12.24 -24.60
C LEU A 114 4.87 -12.43 -23.14
N THR A 115 6.03 -11.92 -22.73
CA THR A 115 6.55 -12.04 -21.36
C THR A 115 6.19 -10.85 -20.47
N THR A 116 6.10 -9.66 -21.07
CA THR A 116 5.80 -8.38 -20.41
C THR A 116 4.48 -7.84 -20.95
N TRP A 117 3.50 -7.62 -20.09
CA TRP A 117 2.17 -7.11 -20.47
C TRP A 117 1.96 -5.71 -19.89
N ARG A 118 1.28 -4.84 -20.63
CA ARG A 118 0.85 -3.52 -20.14
C ARG A 118 -0.35 -3.68 -19.18
N PRO A 119 -0.62 -2.67 -18.33
CA PRO A 119 -1.86 -2.58 -17.57
C PRO A 119 -3.08 -2.75 -18.48
N GLN A 120 -4.12 -3.41 -17.98
CA GLN A 120 -5.29 -3.70 -18.81
C GLN A 120 -6.17 -2.45 -18.99
N ASP A 121 -6.59 -2.19 -20.23
CA ASP A 121 -7.57 -1.16 -20.55
C ASP A 121 -8.97 -1.79 -20.67
N TYR A 122 -9.98 -1.08 -20.19
CA TYR A 122 -11.36 -1.60 -20.06
C TYR A 122 -12.34 -0.64 -20.74
N PRO A 123 -12.46 -0.63 -22.07
CA PRO A 123 -13.28 0.39 -22.75
C PRO A 123 -14.76 0.27 -22.36
N ARG A 124 -15.32 1.36 -21.84
CA ARG A 124 -16.74 1.46 -21.46
C ARG A 124 -17.60 1.56 -22.71
N MET A 125 -18.43 0.55 -22.92
CA MET A 125 -19.40 0.44 -24.00
C MET A 125 -20.72 1.14 -23.64
N SER A 126 -21.52 1.44 -24.65
CA SER A 126 -22.87 2.01 -24.53
C SER A 126 -23.94 1.03 -24.04
N VAL A 127 -23.58 -0.25 -23.87
CA VAL A 127 -24.47 -1.34 -23.45
C VAL A 127 -23.84 -2.17 -22.33
N LYS A 128 -24.67 -2.85 -21.54
CA LYS A 128 -24.25 -3.78 -20.47
C LYS A 128 -24.07 -5.21 -21.00
N GLY A 129 -23.35 -6.03 -20.23
CA GLY A 129 -23.18 -7.46 -20.51
C GLY A 129 -22.37 -7.71 -21.78
N CYS A 130 -21.18 -7.11 -21.87
CA CYS A 130 -20.28 -7.26 -23.00
C CYS A 130 -19.55 -8.61 -22.93
N ILE A 131 -20.04 -9.60 -23.68
CA ILE A 131 -19.59 -10.99 -23.61
C ILE A 131 -18.86 -11.45 -24.88
N ALA A 132 -17.97 -12.43 -24.71
CA ALA A 132 -17.20 -13.06 -25.78
C ALA A 132 -16.56 -12.07 -26.80
N PRO A 133 -15.67 -11.16 -26.37
CA PRO A 133 -14.99 -10.26 -27.29
C PRO A 133 -14.01 -11.01 -28.20
N VAL A 134 -13.87 -10.55 -29.45
CA VAL A 134 -12.92 -11.05 -30.45
C VAL A 134 -12.31 -9.88 -31.23
N ILE A 135 -11.04 -9.98 -31.62
CA ILE A 135 -10.37 -8.94 -32.42
C ILE A 135 -10.47 -9.30 -33.90
N ARG A 136 -10.88 -8.35 -34.73
CA ARG A 136 -10.81 -8.44 -36.20
C ARG A 136 -9.79 -7.42 -36.73
N LYS A 137 -8.95 -7.85 -37.67
CA LYS A 137 -8.13 -6.98 -38.50
C LYS A 137 -8.98 -6.41 -39.65
N ASP A 138 -9.08 -5.09 -39.74
CA ASP A 138 -9.80 -4.37 -40.80
C ASP A 138 -8.87 -3.85 -41.91
N GLY A 139 -7.56 -3.80 -41.64
CA GLY A 139 -6.54 -3.33 -42.57
C GLY A 139 -5.16 -3.35 -41.91
N GLU A 140 -4.15 -2.81 -42.59
CA GLU A 140 -2.80 -2.67 -42.02
C GLU A 140 -2.83 -1.80 -40.77
N ASN A 141 -2.42 -2.37 -39.62
CA ASN A 141 -2.45 -1.74 -38.29
C ASN A 141 -3.84 -1.16 -37.89
N LYS A 142 -4.94 -1.72 -38.43
CA LYS A 142 -6.31 -1.30 -38.13
C LYS A 142 -7.12 -2.47 -37.59
N TYR A 143 -7.70 -2.29 -36.40
CA TYR A 143 -8.40 -3.35 -35.69
C TYR A 143 -9.75 -2.86 -35.14
N SER A 144 -10.73 -3.77 -35.15
CA SER A 144 -11.99 -3.63 -34.41
C SER A 144 -12.09 -4.75 -33.39
N ILE A 145 -12.69 -4.45 -32.23
CA ILE A 145 -13.10 -5.47 -31.27
C ILE A 145 -14.60 -5.67 -31.44
N LEU A 146 -15.00 -6.89 -31.80
CA LEU A 146 -16.40 -7.30 -31.91
C LEU A 146 -16.78 -8.07 -30.63
N PHE A 147 -17.98 -7.85 -30.13
CA PHE A 147 -18.49 -8.53 -28.93
C PHE A 147 -19.99 -8.80 -29.07
N LYS A 148 -20.54 -9.63 -28.19
CA LYS A 148 -21.98 -9.83 -28.05
C LYS A 148 -22.50 -9.15 -26.79
N THR A 149 -23.76 -8.75 -26.81
CA THR A 149 -24.52 -8.45 -25.61
C THR A 149 -25.10 -9.74 -25.02
N LYS A 150 -25.47 -9.71 -23.74
CA LYS A 150 -26.19 -10.81 -23.08
C LYS A 150 -27.52 -11.16 -23.77
N ASP A 151 -28.16 -10.18 -24.42
CA ASP A 151 -29.42 -10.34 -25.16
C ASP A 151 -29.22 -10.81 -26.62
N GLY A 152 -27.97 -11.02 -27.06
CA GLY A 152 -27.64 -11.64 -28.34
C GLY A 152 -27.37 -10.68 -29.51
N GLU A 153 -27.48 -9.36 -29.31
CA GLU A 153 -27.00 -8.38 -30.30
C GLU A 153 -25.46 -8.47 -30.42
N ALA A 154 -24.94 -8.39 -31.64
CA ALA A 154 -23.51 -8.26 -31.88
C ALA A 154 -23.15 -6.79 -32.16
N ARG A 155 -22.03 -6.32 -31.62
CA ARG A 155 -21.57 -4.94 -31.70
C ARG A 155 -20.06 -4.88 -31.96
N LYS A 156 -19.53 -3.71 -32.34
CA LYS A 156 -18.09 -3.45 -32.49
C LYS A 156 -17.68 -2.07 -32.00
N THR A 157 -16.45 -1.97 -31.51
CA THR A 157 -15.69 -0.72 -31.34
C THR A 157 -14.41 -0.78 -32.20
N VAL A 158 -13.95 0.36 -32.70
CA VAL A 158 -12.67 0.48 -33.42
C VAL A 158 -11.62 0.96 -32.42
N THR A 159 -10.42 0.37 -32.48
CA THR A 159 -9.29 0.75 -31.62
C THR A 159 -8.18 1.45 -32.40
N ASP A 160 -7.37 2.26 -31.71
CA ASP A 160 -6.09 2.69 -32.23
C ASP A 160 -5.07 1.52 -32.31
N ALA A 161 -3.96 1.73 -33.00
CA ALA A 161 -2.94 0.68 -33.17
C ALA A 161 -2.23 0.30 -31.85
N ALA A 162 -2.37 1.13 -30.80
CA ALA A 162 -1.76 0.93 -29.49
C ALA A 162 -2.68 0.16 -28.51
N PHE A 163 -3.95 -0.05 -28.87
CA PHE A 163 -5.00 -0.61 -28.00
C PHE A 163 -5.24 0.20 -26.71
N ARG A 164 -5.07 1.54 -26.79
CA ARG A 164 -5.34 2.49 -25.69
C ARG A 164 -6.65 3.26 -25.89
N HIS A 165 -6.98 3.62 -27.13
CA HIS A 165 -8.17 4.41 -27.45
C HIS A 165 -9.20 3.61 -28.25
N PHE A 166 -10.48 3.82 -27.94
CA PHE A 166 -11.59 3.05 -28.48
C PHE A 166 -12.74 3.99 -28.86
N THR A 167 -13.38 3.75 -30.01
CA THR A 167 -14.57 4.50 -30.40
C THR A 167 -15.78 4.07 -29.56
N GLN A 168 -16.82 4.90 -29.52
CA GLN A 168 -18.14 4.41 -29.13
C GLN A 168 -18.52 3.21 -30.01
N ASP A 169 -19.17 2.22 -29.40
CA ASP A 169 -19.54 0.97 -30.03
C ASP A 169 -20.85 1.06 -30.81
N VAL A 170 -20.91 0.32 -31.92
CA VAL A 170 -22.06 0.29 -32.84
C VAL A 170 -22.51 -1.14 -33.09
N ALA A 171 -23.82 -1.33 -33.30
CA ALA A 171 -24.38 -2.61 -33.74
C ALA A 171 -23.80 -3.04 -35.10
N ILE A 172 -23.66 -4.34 -35.32
CA ILE A 172 -23.17 -4.91 -36.59
C ILE A 172 -24.18 -5.84 -37.26
N PRO A 173 -24.17 -5.95 -38.60
CA PRO A 173 -24.96 -6.92 -39.36
C PRO A 173 -24.91 -8.35 -38.80
N VAL A 174 -26.06 -9.02 -38.85
CA VAL A 174 -26.22 -10.41 -38.42
C VAL A 174 -25.20 -11.31 -39.14
N GLY A 175 -24.43 -12.06 -38.35
CA GLY A 175 -23.41 -12.98 -38.85
C GLY A 175 -22.02 -12.40 -39.09
N GLU A 176 -21.81 -11.07 -38.94
CA GLU A 176 -20.48 -10.44 -39.02
C GLU A 176 -19.54 -10.97 -37.92
N TYR A 177 -20.05 -11.09 -36.68
CA TYR A 177 -19.32 -11.70 -35.56
C TYR A 177 -19.01 -13.18 -35.81
N GLU A 178 -20.00 -13.97 -36.23
CA GLU A 178 -19.85 -15.41 -36.53
C GLU A 178 -18.85 -15.67 -37.66
N ALA A 179 -18.70 -14.74 -38.61
CA ALA A 179 -17.68 -14.84 -39.65
C ALA A 179 -16.26 -14.77 -39.06
N VAL A 180 -16.01 -13.83 -38.14
CA VAL A 180 -14.72 -13.71 -37.42
C VAL A 180 -14.45 -14.93 -36.55
N VAL A 181 -15.46 -15.40 -35.80
CA VAL A 181 -15.31 -16.61 -34.96
C VAL A 181 -15.05 -17.85 -35.81
N ARG A 182 -15.68 -18.02 -36.98
CA ARG A 182 -15.40 -19.15 -37.89
C ARG A 182 -13.99 -19.12 -38.50
N GLN A 183 -13.40 -17.94 -38.68
CA GLN A 183 -12.01 -17.80 -39.13
C GLN A 183 -11.01 -18.10 -37.99
N THR A 184 -11.46 -18.02 -36.74
CA THR A 184 -10.65 -18.22 -35.55
C THR A 184 -10.50 -19.72 -35.24
N LYS A 185 -9.34 -20.28 -35.56
CA LYS A 185 -9.03 -21.68 -35.23
C LYS A 185 -8.66 -21.82 -33.75
N LYS A 186 -9.46 -22.58 -33.00
CA LYS A 186 -9.12 -23.07 -31.66
C LYS A 186 -8.73 -24.54 -31.72
N ASP A 187 -7.69 -24.90 -31.01
CA ASP A 187 -7.23 -26.28 -30.83
C ASP A 187 -7.58 -26.80 -29.44
N THR A 188 -7.54 -28.13 -29.28
CA THR A 188 -7.64 -28.79 -27.98
C THR A 188 -6.42 -29.68 -27.77
N ILE A 189 -5.63 -29.41 -26.73
CA ILE A 189 -4.46 -30.23 -26.36
C ILE A 189 -4.57 -30.70 -24.91
N ASP A 190 -3.80 -31.74 -24.56
CA ASP A 190 -3.62 -32.17 -23.17
C ASP A 190 -2.39 -31.50 -22.56
N ILE A 191 -2.52 -30.95 -21.36
CA ILE A 191 -1.40 -30.41 -20.56
C ILE A 191 -1.53 -31.02 -19.16
N ALA A 192 -0.51 -31.76 -18.74
CA ALA A 192 -0.48 -32.44 -17.44
C ALA A 192 -1.73 -33.30 -17.12
N GLY A 193 -2.31 -33.99 -18.11
CA GLY A 193 -3.49 -34.84 -17.96
C GLY A 193 -4.83 -34.09 -17.96
N LYS A 194 -4.83 -32.81 -18.36
CA LYS A 194 -6.04 -31.98 -18.50
C LYS A 194 -6.16 -31.46 -19.92
N ARG A 195 -7.34 -31.64 -20.52
CA ARG A 195 -7.66 -31.08 -21.84
C ARG A 195 -8.00 -29.61 -21.74
N HIS A 196 -7.29 -28.79 -22.50
CA HIS A 196 -7.51 -27.34 -22.59
C HIS A 196 -7.84 -26.94 -24.03
N VAL A 197 -8.76 -25.99 -24.17
CA VAL A 197 -9.13 -25.37 -25.46
C VAL A 197 -8.45 -24.01 -25.54
N GLY A 198 -7.83 -23.69 -26.67
CA GLY A 198 -6.97 -22.51 -26.79
C GLY A 198 -6.53 -22.23 -28.21
N TYR A 199 -5.54 -21.36 -28.36
CA TYR A 199 -5.00 -20.91 -29.64
C TYR A 199 -3.61 -21.50 -29.83
N LYS A 200 -3.38 -22.28 -30.90
CA LYS A 200 -2.05 -22.79 -31.26
C LYS A 200 -1.45 -21.92 -32.35
N TRP A 201 -0.23 -21.45 -32.14
CA TRP A 201 0.54 -20.72 -33.15
C TRP A 201 1.91 -21.37 -33.34
N ASP A 202 2.29 -21.56 -34.61
CA ASP A 202 3.69 -21.79 -34.97
C ASP A 202 4.43 -20.45 -34.87
N VAL A 203 5.51 -20.41 -34.09
CA VAL A 203 6.36 -19.23 -33.87
C VAL A 203 7.79 -19.53 -34.31
N ASP A 204 8.68 -18.54 -34.27
CA ASP A 204 10.12 -18.81 -34.44
C ASP A 204 10.73 -19.40 -33.15
N GLY A 205 11.84 -20.12 -33.31
CA GLY A 205 12.51 -20.79 -32.20
C GLY A 205 13.08 -19.83 -31.15
N LYS A 206 13.37 -18.57 -31.52
CA LYS A 206 13.88 -17.57 -30.57
C LYS A 206 12.76 -17.17 -29.60
N LEU A 207 11.60 -16.76 -30.10
CA LEU A 207 10.46 -16.39 -29.25
C LEU A 207 10.04 -17.52 -28.30
N LYS A 208 9.97 -18.76 -28.80
CA LYS A 208 9.69 -19.95 -27.98
C LYS A 208 10.72 -20.10 -26.83
N ASN A 209 12.00 -19.93 -27.13
CA ASN A 209 13.06 -20.03 -26.13
C ASN A 209 13.03 -18.84 -25.14
N ASP A 210 12.82 -17.61 -25.62
CA ASP A 210 12.73 -16.40 -24.78
C ASP A 210 11.59 -16.55 -23.74
N VAL A 211 10.38 -16.91 -24.19
CA VAL A 211 9.21 -17.15 -23.32
C VAL A 211 9.48 -18.26 -22.31
N LYS A 212 10.10 -19.38 -22.73
CA LYS A 212 10.47 -20.45 -21.80
C LYS A 212 11.49 -19.97 -20.76
N THR A 213 12.57 -19.32 -21.20
CA THR A 213 13.64 -18.85 -20.31
C THR A 213 13.11 -17.84 -19.30
N TYR A 214 12.21 -16.96 -19.69
CA TYR A 214 11.53 -16.03 -18.78
C TYR A 214 10.82 -16.75 -17.64
N PHE A 215 9.96 -17.74 -17.95
CA PHE A 215 9.21 -18.46 -16.92
C PHE A 215 10.08 -19.44 -16.11
N ASP A 216 11.09 -20.07 -16.71
CA ASP A 216 12.07 -20.88 -15.98
C ASP A 216 12.81 -20.03 -14.92
N LEU A 217 13.24 -18.81 -15.28
CA LEU A 217 13.87 -17.86 -14.36
C LEU A 217 12.89 -17.34 -13.29
N TRP A 218 11.65 -17.05 -13.68
CA TRP A 218 10.58 -16.64 -12.77
C TRP A 218 10.32 -17.69 -11.68
N ASN A 219 10.11 -18.94 -12.10
CA ASN A 219 9.85 -20.06 -11.20
C ASN A 219 11.06 -20.34 -10.28
N SER A 220 12.28 -20.22 -10.81
CA SER A 220 13.51 -20.32 -10.01
C SER A 220 13.59 -19.22 -8.94
N ARG A 221 13.29 -17.96 -9.29
CA ARG A 221 13.27 -16.85 -8.33
C ARG A 221 12.18 -17.02 -7.27
N ASN A 222 10.97 -17.43 -7.66
CA ASN A 222 9.88 -17.64 -6.71
C ASN A 222 10.17 -18.79 -5.72
N SER A 223 10.90 -19.82 -6.16
CA SER A 223 11.37 -20.88 -5.27
C SER A 223 12.34 -20.36 -4.21
N LEU A 224 13.27 -19.45 -4.58
CA LEU A 224 14.19 -18.79 -3.64
C LEU A 224 13.45 -17.81 -2.72
N ASN A 225 12.52 -17.01 -3.25
CA ASN A 225 11.70 -16.10 -2.46
C ASN A 225 10.82 -16.86 -1.44
N GLY A 226 10.51 -18.13 -1.67
CA GLY A 226 9.76 -18.99 -0.74
C GLY A 226 10.51 -19.40 0.54
N GLU A 227 11.79 -19.04 0.67
CA GLU A 227 12.66 -19.35 1.81
C GLU A 227 12.13 -18.79 3.15
N LYS A 228 12.34 -19.56 4.24
CA LYS A 228 11.89 -19.25 5.61
C LYS A 228 12.97 -19.57 6.63
N LEU A 229 13.09 -18.75 7.67
CA LEU A 229 14.09 -18.96 8.73
C LEU A 229 13.85 -20.26 9.53
N ALA A 230 12.64 -20.78 9.51
CA ALA A 230 12.31 -22.08 10.12
C ALA A 230 13.02 -23.27 9.44
N ASP A 231 13.47 -23.14 8.18
CA ASP A 231 14.19 -24.18 7.44
C ASP A 231 15.73 -24.06 7.54
N ASP A 232 16.23 -23.03 8.24
CA ASP A 232 17.66 -22.69 8.33
C ASP A 232 18.54 -23.80 8.87
N GLY A 233 18.00 -24.67 9.74
CA GLY A 233 18.72 -25.84 10.22
C GLY A 233 19.28 -26.68 9.05
N LYS A 234 18.45 -26.94 8.04
CA LYS A 234 18.84 -27.72 6.84
C LYS A 234 19.70 -26.91 5.87
N LEU A 235 19.37 -25.63 5.67
CA LEU A 235 20.10 -24.75 4.74
C LEU A 235 21.55 -24.52 5.19
N PHE A 236 21.76 -24.41 6.51
CA PHE A 236 23.04 -24.07 7.13
C PHE A 236 23.69 -25.24 7.89
N ASP A 237 23.22 -26.48 7.73
CA ASP A 237 23.84 -27.71 8.30
C ASP A 237 25.36 -27.75 8.07
N LYS A 238 25.84 -27.26 6.91
CA LYS A 238 27.27 -27.18 6.56
C LYS A 238 28.10 -26.28 7.48
N LEU A 239 27.50 -25.32 8.20
CA LEU A 239 28.18 -24.52 9.22
C LEU A 239 28.41 -25.33 10.51
N GLY A 240 27.64 -26.40 10.75
CA GLY A 240 27.80 -27.28 11.90
C GLY A 240 27.74 -26.56 13.25
N GLY A 241 26.91 -25.51 13.36
CA GLY A 241 26.78 -24.67 14.56
C GLY A 241 27.97 -23.75 14.86
N LYS A 242 28.98 -23.68 13.99
CA LYS A 242 30.19 -22.87 14.22
C LYS A 242 29.95 -21.38 13.92
N PRO A 243 30.55 -20.46 14.68
CA PRO A 243 30.51 -19.03 14.36
C PRO A 243 31.07 -18.74 12.96
N VAL A 244 30.40 -17.85 12.23
CA VAL A 244 30.90 -17.32 10.95
C VAL A 244 31.76 -16.09 11.24
N ASN A 245 32.93 -16.01 10.58
CA ASN A 245 33.81 -14.86 10.67
C ASN A 245 33.70 -14.02 9.39
N ALA A 246 33.64 -12.70 9.54
CA ALA A 246 33.60 -11.75 8.44
C ALA A 246 34.54 -10.56 8.68
N ILE A 247 34.95 -9.90 7.60
CA ILE A 247 35.69 -8.64 7.65
C ILE A 247 34.84 -7.58 6.95
N LEU A 248 34.47 -6.52 7.68
CA LEU A 248 33.76 -5.38 7.11
C LEU A 248 34.78 -4.28 6.79
N HIS A 249 34.97 -4.02 5.50
CA HIS A 249 35.78 -2.90 5.03
C HIS A 249 34.90 -1.67 4.91
N MET A 250 35.33 -0.54 5.47
CA MET A 250 34.60 0.73 5.46
C MET A 250 35.57 1.84 5.04
N ASP A 251 35.21 2.59 4.00
CA ASP A 251 36.06 3.62 3.40
C ASP A 251 35.48 5.01 3.63
N GLY A 252 35.91 5.65 4.72
CA GLY A 252 35.49 6.99 5.12
C GLY A 252 35.84 8.10 4.13
N LYS A 253 36.69 7.84 3.12
CA LYS A 253 36.95 8.80 2.02
C LYS A 253 35.93 8.68 0.89
N LYS A 254 35.25 7.54 0.75
CA LYS A 254 34.23 7.29 -0.28
C LYS A 254 32.83 7.38 0.33
N GLN A 255 32.27 8.59 0.33
CA GLN A 255 30.92 8.86 0.85
C GLN A 255 29.99 9.39 -0.24
N LYS A 256 28.68 9.23 -0.05
CA LYS A 256 27.62 9.91 -0.82
C LYS A 256 26.57 10.50 0.11
N ALA A 257 25.76 11.43 -0.39
CA ALA A 257 24.61 11.92 0.36
C ALA A 257 23.56 10.81 0.56
N ILE A 258 22.84 10.92 1.66
CA ILE A 258 21.65 10.12 2.03
C ILE A 258 20.61 11.12 2.52
N SER A 259 19.34 10.86 2.17
CA SER A 259 18.23 11.72 2.56
C SER A 259 18.07 11.79 4.08
N ASP A 260 17.90 13.00 4.62
CA ASP A 260 17.53 13.20 6.02
C ASP A 260 16.04 12.88 6.29
N LYS A 261 15.28 12.52 5.24
CA LYS A 261 13.89 12.04 5.27
C LYS A 261 13.74 10.54 5.05
N LEU A 262 14.81 9.75 5.16
CA LEU A 262 14.79 8.35 4.70
C LEU A 262 13.77 7.45 5.41
N ILE A 263 13.50 7.66 6.71
CA ILE A 263 12.52 6.86 7.47
C ILE A 263 11.37 7.75 7.94
N GLY A 264 10.15 7.43 7.53
CA GLY A 264 8.92 8.04 8.02
C GLY A 264 7.86 6.98 8.35
N VAL A 265 6.62 7.40 8.50
CA VAL A 265 5.49 6.50 8.75
C VAL A 265 4.37 6.73 7.73
N PHE A 266 3.69 5.65 7.38
CA PHE A 266 2.45 5.65 6.63
C PHE A 266 1.27 5.59 7.59
N PHE A 267 0.23 6.38 7.33
CA PHE A 267 -1.04 6.32 8.05
C PHE A 267 -2.19 6.26 7.05
N GLU A 268 -3.05 5.27 7.23
CA GLU A 268 -4.42 5.28 6.72
C GLU A 268 -5.38 4.76 7.78
N ASP A 269 -6.66 5.13 7.65
CA ASP A 269 -7.72 4.60 8.49
C ASP A 269 -8.17 3.21 8.01
N ILE A 270 -7.32 2.22 8.29
CA ILE A 270 -7.54 0.78 8.14
C ILE A 270 -7.57 0.13 9.53
N SER A 271 -8.30 -0.97 9.73
CA SER A 271 -8.29 -1.73 10.99
C SER A 271 -8.61 -0.90 12.26
N HIS A 272 -9.48 0.12 12.13
CA HIS A 272 -9.77 1.14 13.15
C HIS A 272 -8.55 1.97 13.60
N ALA A 273 -7.63 2.27 12.68
CA ALA A 273 -6.44 3.07 12.96
C ALA A 273 -6.74 4.53 13.35
N ALA A 274 -7.77 5.17 12.78
CA ALA A 274 -8.20 6.52 13.19
C ALA A 274 -9.31 6.46 14.25
N ASP A 275 -10.55 6.23 13.81
CA ASP A 275 -11.75 6.24 14.65
C ASP A 275 -11.81 4.98 15.54
N GLY A 276 -11.70 5.20 16.87
CA GLY A 276 -11.50 4.14 17.86
C GLY A 276 -10.04 3.68 18.04
N GLY A 277 -9.09 4.41 17.42
CA GLY A 277 -7.65 4.17 17.44
C GLY A 277 -6.85 5.42 17.82
N LEU A 278 -6.13 6.01 16.85
CA LEU A 278 -5.25 7.16 17.05
C LEU A 278 -6.03 8.44 17.38
N TYR A 279 -7.28 8.58 16.92
CA TYR A 279 -8.15 9.69 17.30
C TYR A 279 -8.73 9.45 18.70
N ALA A 280 -8.63 10.44 19.60
CA ALA A 280 -8.94 10.22 21.03
C ALA A 280 -10.43 10.31 21.42
N GLU A 281 -11.35 10.41 20.45
CA GLU A 281 -12.80 10.39 20.70
C GLU A 281 -13.23 9.02 21.26
N LEU A 282 -13.88 9.02 22.43
CA LEU A 282 -14.32 7.80 23.11
C LEU A 282 -15.77 7.42 22.74
N VAL A 283 -16.55 8.34 22.16
CA VAL A 283 -17.93 8.11 21.74
C VAL A 283 -17.97 7.60 20.30
N GLN A 284 -18.49 6.38 20.11
CA GLN A 284 -18.76 5.85 18.78
C GLN A 284 -20.09 6.39 18.25
N ASN A 285 -20.18 6.74 16.96
CA ASN A 285 -21.41 7.26 16.33
C ASN A 285 -21.97 8.52 17.04
N ARG A 286 -21.09 9.49 17.34
CA ARG A 286 -21.37 10.66 18.20
C ARG A 286 -22.43 11.65 17.70
N ASP A 287 -22.73 11.57 16.41
CA ASP A 287 -23.58 12.43 15.57
C ASP A 287 -24.74 11.64 14.94
N PHE A 288 -24.89 10.35 15.29
CA PHE A 288 -25.96 9.48 14.81
C PHE A 288 -25.98 9.28 13.27
N GLU A 289 -24.88 9.54 12.56
CA GLU A 289 -24.80 9.45 11.09
C GLU A 289 -24.50 8.05 10.53
N TYR A 290 -24.31 7.05 11.40
CA TYR A 290 -24.06 5.68 10.96
C TYR A 290 -25.23 5.14 10.14
N SER A 291 -24.94 4.41 9.06
CA SER A 291 -25.94 3.94 8.12
C SER A 291 -25.67 2.52 7.58
N PRO A 292 -26.66 1.88 6.94
CA PRO A 292 -26.43 0.62 6.23
C PRO A 292 -25.46 0.72 5.04
N LYS A 293 -25.09 1.94 4.59
CA LYS A 293 -24.10 2.16 3.53
C LYS A 293 -22.67 1.92 4.03
N ASP A 294 -22.41 2.22 5.30
CA ASP A 294 -21.11 2.01 5.95
C ASP A 294 -20.89 0.51 6.16
N ARG A 295 -21.89 -0.15 6.76
CA ARG A 295 -21.89 -1.58 7.05
C ARG A 295 -23.32 -2.09 7.23
N ASN A 296 -23.62 -3.27 6.69
CA ASN A 296 -24.94 -3.88 6.85
C ASN A 296 -25.27 -4.09 8.34
N GLY A 297 -26.47 -3.69 8.76
CA GLY A 297 -26.93 -3.71 10.15
C GLY A 297 -26.50 -2.51 10.99
N TRP A 298 -25.74 -1.54 10.44
CA TRP A 298 -25.52 -0.24 11.08
C TRP A 298 -26.65 0.75 10.72
N GLY A 299 -26.81 1.74 11.57
CA GLY A 299 -27.86 2.77 11.52
C GLY A 299 -27.66 3.80 12.65
N PRO A 300 -28.50 4.86 12.72
CA PRO A 300 -28.30 5.97 13.65
C PRO A 300 -28.22 5.59 15.14
N SER A 301 -28.80 4.46 15.56
CA SER A 301 -28.70 3.93 16.93
C SER A 301 -27.48 3.03 17.19
N THR A 302 -26.56 2.85 16.25
CA THR A 302 -25.36 2.01 16.44
C THR A 302 -24.53 2.52 17.62
N ALA A 303 -24.04 1.61 18.47
CA ALA A 303 -23.35 1.91 19.74
C ALA A 303 -24.18 2.66 20.81
N TRP A 304 -25.43 3.02 20.52
CA TRP A 304 -26.34 3.68 21.45
C TRP A 304 -27.46 2.76 21.94
N ARG A 305 -27.91 2.98 23.18
CA ARG A 305 -29.16 2.44 23.71
C ARG A 305 -29.80 3.40 24.71
N THR A 306 -31.03 3.11 25.06
CA THR A 306 -31.84 3.84 26.03
C THR A 306 -32.20 2.95 27.22
N SER A 307 -32.55 3.55 28.36
CA SER A 307 -33.01 2.81 29.55
C SER A 307 -34.42 2.23 29.46
N GLY A 308 -35.20 2.65 28.46
CA GLY A 308 -36.64 2.39 28.38
C GLY A 308 -37.16 2.30 26.95
N SER A 309 -37.68 3.40 26.42
CA SER A 309 -38.26 3.48 25.07
C SER A 309 -37.20 3.49 23.96
N GLU A 310 -37.56 3.07 22.74
CA GLU A 310 -36.64 3.06 21.58
C GLU A 310 -36.05 4.45 21.30
N LEU A 311 -34.77 4.51 20.90
CA LEU A 311 -34.07 5.76 20.64
C LEU A 311 -34.69 6.52 19.46
N ARG A 312 -35.33 7.66 19.77
CA ARG A 312 -35.92 8.55 18.78
C ARG A 312 -34.82 9.40 18.11
N ILE A 313 -34.57 9.13 16.83
CA ILE A 313 -33.73 9.98 15.96
C ILE A 313 -34.63 10.85 15.08
N SER A 314 -34.21 12.08 14.81
CA SER A 314 -34.87 12.99 13.88
C SER A 314 -33.85 13.84 13.12
N SER A 315 -34.30 14.48 12.04
CA SER A 315 -33.48 15.33 11.16
C SER A 315 -34.22 16.59 10.69
N SER A 316 -35.29 16.98 11.39
CA SER A 316 -36.17 18.10 10.98
C SER A 316 -35.64 19.48 11.36
N MET A 317 -34.80 19.58 12.39
CA MET A 317 -34.14 20.82 12.84
C MET A 317 -32.67 20.56 13.20
N PRO A 318 -31.83 20.16 12.23
CA PRO A 318 -30.50 19.63 12.51
C PRO A 318 -29.54 20.69 13.04
N LEU A 319 -28.46 20.26 13.71
CA LEU A 319 -27.35 21.12 14.10
C LEU A 319 -26.58 21.61 12.86
N SER A 320 -26.34 20.72 11.91
CA SER A 320 -25.66 20.99 10.64
C SER A 320 -26.44 20.44 9.45
N LYS A 321 -26.22 20.98 8.26
CA LYS A 321 -26.77 20.41 7.03
C LYS A 321 -26.02 19.18 6.55
N ASN A 322 -24.79 19.01 7.02
CA ASN A 322 -23.90 17.91 6.64
C ASN A 322 -24.15 16.67 7.52
N ASN A 323 -24.43 16.90 8.80
CA ASN A 323 -24.81 15.89 9.80
C ASN A 323 -26.23 16.22 10.30
N PRO A 324 -27.27 15.74 9.60
CA PRO A 324 -28.64 16.10 9.88
C PRO A 324 -29.29 15.34 11.05
N ASN A 325 -28.74 14.22 11.53
CA ASN A 325 -29.38 13.37 12.52
C ASN A 325 -29.11 13.82 13.96
N TYR A 326 -30.11 13.69 14.83
CA TYR A 326 -29.97 13.96 16.26
C TYR A 326 -30.94 13.13 17.09
N ALA A 327 -30.60 12.88 18.36
CA ALA A 327 -31.45 12.15 19.29
C ALA A 327 -32.43 13.07 20.04
N ILE A 328 -33.66 12.61 20.25
CA ILE A 328 -34.68 13.28 21.08
C ILE A 328 -34.82 12.53 22.41
N LEU A 329 -34.61 13.23 23.53
CA LEU A 329 -34.63 12.65 24.88
C LEU A 329 -35.74 13.25 25.76
N THR A 330 -36.52 12.37 26.39
CA THR A 330 -37.44 12.68 27.49
C THR A 330 -36.77 12.31 28.83
N SER A 331 -37.31 11.39 29.62
CA SER A 331 -36.74 10.92 30.89
C SER A 331 -35.75 9.76 30.74
N ASP A 332 -35.71 9.09 29.58
CA ASP A 332 -34.84 7.93 29.36
C ASP A 332 -33.35 8.31 29.34
N THR A 333 -32.53 7.50 30.00
CA THR A 333 -31.05 7.62 29.96
C THR A 333 -30.55 7.13 28.61
N LEU A 334 -29.78 7.96 27.92
CA LEU A 334 -29.06 7.59 26.70
C LEU A 334 -27.67 7.05 27.08
N ILE A 335 -27.27 5.89 26.55
CA ILE A 335 -26.01 5.21 26.88
C ILE A 335 -25.23 4.88 25.60
N ASN A 336 -23.95 5.26 25.52
CA ASN A 336 -23.00 4.85 24.48
C ASN A 336 -22.03 3.78 24.99
N THR A 337 -21.80 2.74 24.20
CA THR A 337 -20.84 1.67 24.55
C THR A 337 -19.38 2.05 24.36
N GLY A 338 -19.09 3.15 23.64
CA GLY A 338 -17.78 3.47 23.12
C GLY A 338 -17.24 2.40 22.15
N TRP A 339 -15.97 2.55 21.77
CA TRP A 339 -15.26 1.67 20.85
C TRP A 339 -14.85 0.34 21.52
N ASP A 340 -15.77 -0.61 21.59
CA ASP A 340 -15.70 -1.87 22.36
C ASP A 340 -15.69 -1.69 23.90
N GLY A 341 -15.84 -0.46 24.38
CA GLY A 341 -15.74 -0.05 25.78
C GLY A 341 -14.96 1.25 25.97
N ILE A 342 -15.20 1.96 27.07
CA ILE A 342 -14.43 3.16 27.44
C ILE A 342 -13.46 2.81 28.58
N PRO A 343 -12.13 2.89 28.38
CA PRO A 343 -11.15 2.67 29.45
C PRO A 343 -11.09 3.91 30.36
N VAL A 344 -11.38 3.72 31.65
CA VAL A 344 -11.38 4.77 32.67
C VAL A 344 -10.26 4.54 33.66
N LYS A 345 -9.49 5.59 33.95
CA LYS A 345 -8.36 5.54 34.90
C LYS A 345 -8.63 6.45 36.10
N LYS A 346 -8.50 5.92 37.31
CA LYS A 346 -8.62 6.66 38.57
C LYS A 346 -7.77 7.93 38.54
N GLY A 347 -8.38 9.07 38.86
CA GLY A 347 -7.77 10.39 38.87
C GLY A 347 -7.63 11.06 37.50
N ALA A 348 -7.92 10.37 36.40
CA ALA A 348 -7.98 11.00 35.08
C ALA A 348 -9.21 11.91 34.94
N GLN A 349 -9.08 12.90 34.07
CA GLN A 349 -10.15 13.82 33.69
C GLN A 349 -10.56 13.58 32.24
N TYR A 350 -11.87 13.64 31.98
CA TYR A 350 -12.47 13.47 30.67
C TYR A 350 -13.31 14.69 30.34
N GLU A 351 -13.06 15.31 29.19
CA GLU A 351 -13.79 16.47 28.71
C GLU A 351 -15.00 15.99 27.92
N PHE A 352 -16.20 16.23 28.46
CA PHE A 352 -17.46 15.91 27.82
C PHE A 352 -18.05 17.16 27.16
N SER A 353 -18.63 17.01 25.98
CA SER A 353 -19.49 18.03 25.41
C SER A 353 -20.64 17.46 24.59
N PHE A 354 -21.71 18.25 24.44
CA PHE A 354 -22.78 18.00 23.48
C PHE A 354 -23.39 19.32 23.00
N PHE A 355 -24.17 19.27 21.93
CA PHE A 355 -25.09 20.33 21.55
C PHE A 355 -26.51 19.97 22.00
N VAL A 356 -27.26 20.95 22.48
CA VAL A 356 -28.65 20.76 22.92
C VAL A 356 -29.56 21.85 22.34
N ASN A 357 -30.70 21.44 21.83
CA ASN A 357 -31.83 22.30 21.44
C ASN A 357 -33.03 21.95 22.34
N ASN A 358 -33.45 22.91 23.16
CA ASN A 358 -34.54 22.73 24.12
C ASN A 358 -35.89 22.84 23.38
N ILE A 359 -36.40 21.71 22.88
CA ILE A 359 -37.64 21.62 22.07
C ILE A 359 -38.83 22.33 22.74
N GLU A 360 -39.01 22.17 24.05
CA GLU A 360 -40.09 22.85 24.79
C GLU A 360 -39.75 24.28 25.28
N SER A 361 -38.60 24.83 24.92
CA SER A 361 -38.04 26.08 25.49
C SER A 361 -37.91 26.07 27.04
N LYS A 362 -37.84 24.88 27.64
CA LYS A 362 -37.70 24.67 29.09
C LYS A 362 -36.29 24.21 29.43
N ALA A 363 -35.69 24.82 30.45
CA ALA A 363 -34.39 24.46 30.99
C ALA A 363 -34.38 23.03 31.57
N LYS A 364 -33.44 22.20 31.12
CA LYS A 364 -33.30 20.79 31.53
C LYS A 364 -31.97 20.58 32.25
N ARG A 365 -31.94 19.68 33.23
CA ARG A 365 -30.69 19.27 33.89
C ARG A 365 -30.37 17.85 33.48
N PHE A 366 -29.10 17.56 33.27
CA PHE A 366 -28.58 16.24 32.98
C PHE A 366 -27.52 15.89 34.02
N THR A 367 -27.49 14.64 34.47
CA THR A 367 -26.28 14.03 35.03
C THR A 367 -25.60 13.29 33.88
N VAL A 368 -24.36 13.65 33.57
CA VAL A 368 -23.51 12.91 32.64
C VAL A 368 -22.56 12.06 33.47
N ALA A 369 -22.45 10.78 33.15
CA ALA A 369 -21.68 9.81 33.92
C ALA A 369 -20.92 8.83 33.04
N LEU A 370 -19.77 8.37 33.53
CA LEU A 370 -19.17 7.11 33.11
C LEU A 370 -19.65 6.03 34.07
N ILE A 371 -20.20 4.94 33.53
CA ILE A 371 -20.75 3.81 34.30
C ILE A 371 -20.04 2.51 33.98
N SER A 372 -19.90 1.62 34.96
CA SER A 372 -19.37 0.26 34.79
C SER A 372 -20.08 -0.68 35.77
N ASP A 373 -20.61 -1.80 35.27
CA ASP A 373 -21.41 -2.76 36.03
C ASP A 373 -22.54 -2.11 36.88
N GLY A 374 -23.16 -1.06 36.32
CA GLY A 374 -24.22 -0.27 36.97
C GLY A 374 -23.74 0.80 37.96
N ASN A 375 -22.44 0.86 38.28
CA ASN A 375 -21.86 1.84 39.20
C ASN A 375 -21.33 3.07 38.47
N ILE A 376 -21.45 4.26 39.07
CA ILE A 376 -20.92 5.52 38.52
C ILE A 376 -19.45 5.69 38.93
N VAL A 377 -18.53 5.65 37.95
CA VAL A 377 -17.08 5.83 38.17
C VAL A 377 -16.59 7.26 37.90
N ALA A 378 -17.40 8.08 37.22
CA ALA A 378 -17.21 9.51 37.11
C ALA A 378 -18.57 10.17 36.81
N SER A 379 -18.85 11.37 37.32
CA SER A 379 -20.04 12.13 36.90
C SER A 379 -19.92 13.63 37.10
N ALA A 380 -20.74 14.37 36.35
CA ALA A 380 -20.96 15.80 36.51
C ALA A 380 -22.41 16.18 36.12
N ARG A 381 -22.87 17.34 36.55
CA ARG A 381 -24.20 17.88 36.19
C ARG A 381 -24.09 19.06 35.24
N ILE A 382 -24.90 19.04 34.19
CA ILE A 382 -25.07 20.14 33.23
C ILE A 382 -26.50 20.65 33.30
N SER A 383 -26.70 21.98 33.33
CA SER A 383 -28.03 22.60 33.24
C SER A 383 -28.13 23.43 31.98
N THR A 384 -29.05 23.07 31.08
CA THR A 384 -29.25 23.74 29.79
C THR A 384 -30.24 24.89 29.88
N LYS A 385 -30.03 25.90 29.05
CA LYS A 385 -30.89 27.07 28.85
C LYS A 385 -30.98 27.30 27.34
N GLY A 386 -32.17 27.15 26.78
CA GLY A 386 -32.35 27.29 25.34
C GLY A 386 -33.81 27.57 24.99
N ILE A 387 -33.99 28.22 23.85
CA ILE A 387 -35.28 28.42 23.19
C ILE A 387 -35.33 27.41 22.04
N HIS A 388 -36.54 26.92 21.75
CA HIS A 388 -36.81 26.02 20.62
C HIS A 388 -36.13 26.51 19.33
N GLY A 389 -35.50 25.58 18.60
CA GLY A 389 -34.85 25.86 17.32
C GLY A 389 -33.44 26.45 17.42
N THR A 390 -32.90 26.66 18.63
CA THR A 390 -31.53 27.14 18.83
C THR A 390 -30.66 26.07 19.48
N TRP A 391 -29.67 25.57 18.74
CA TRP A 391 -28.65 24.67 19.25
C TRP A 391 -27.59 25.43 20.07
N ASN A 392 -27.27 24.92 21.26
CA ASN A 392 -26.27 25.49 22.15
C ASN A 392 -25.29 24.40 22.60
N LYS A 393 -23.98 24.68 22.56
CA LYS A 393 -22.97 23.76 23.09
C LYS A 393 -22.89 23.84 24.61
N TYR A 394 -22.74 22.70 25.27
CA TYR A 394 -22.45 22.60 26.70
C TYR A 394 -21.29 21.65 26.93
N GLU A 395 -20.47 21.96 27.94
CA GLU A 395 -19.24 21.26 28.24
C GLU A 395 -19.11 21.02 29.74
N THR A 396 -18.47 19.93 30.14
CA THR A 396 -18.11 19.65 31.54
C THR A 396 -16.91 18.71 31.62
N VAL A 397 -16.34 18.55 32.82
CA VAL A 397 -15.22 17.64 33.06
C VAL A 397 -15.66 16.55 34.04
N LEU A 398 -15.54 15.29 33.63
CA LEU A 398 -15.75 14.13 34.48
C LEU A 398 -14.40 13.76 35.13
N ALA A 399 -14.34 13.70 36.46
CA ALA A 399 -13.17 13.24 37.19
C ALA A 399 -13.41 11.80 37.69
N ALA A 400 -12.57 10.86 37.28
CA ALA A 400 -12.73 9.45 37.60
C ALA A 400 -12.28 9.12 39.04
N ASN A 401 -13.15 8.48 39.82
CA ASN A 401 -12.86 8.05 41.19
C ASN A 401 -12.17 6.67 41.26
N GLU A 402 -12.30 5.87 40.19
CA GLU A 402 -11.89 4.47 40.07
C GLU A 402 -11.33 4.17 38.67
N SER A 403 -10.67 3.00 38.53
CA SER A 403 -10.19 2.50 37.24
C SER A 403 -11.03 1.31 36.80
N VAL A 404 -11.52 1.33 35.56
CA VAL A 404 -12.29 0.23 34.94
C VAL A 404 -11.94 0.15 33.45
N SER A 405 -11.81 -1.07 32.91
CA SER A 405 -11.38 -1.27 31.52
C SER A 405 -12.51 -1.07 30.49
N LYS A 406 -13.76 -1.22 30.91
CA LYS A 406 -14.94 -1.21 30.05
C LYS A 406 -16.12 -0.44 30.67
N ALA A 407 -15.97 0.88 30.80
CA ALA A 407 -17.07 1.76 31.10
C ALA A 407 -17.93 2.08 29.86
N GLU A 408 -19.07 2.70 30.10
CA GLU A 408 -20.00 3.25 29.11
C GLU A 408 -20.33 4.71 29.48
N LEU A 409 -20.63 5.54 28.48
CA LEU A 409 -21.06 6.93 28.71
C LEU A 409 -22.58 6.96 28.86
N ALA A 410 -23.08 7.44 30.00
CA ALA A 410 -24.50 7.62 30.29
C ALA A 410 -24.85 9.12 30.39
N ILE A 411 -25.92 9.52 29.69
CA ILE A 411 -26.51 10.86 29.73
C ILE A 411 -27.91 10.71 30.31
N ILE A 412 -28.06 11.12 31.56
CA ILE A 412 -29.26 10.90 32.40
C ILE A 412 -30.03 12.23 32.47
N PRO A 413 -31.18 12.37 31.77
CA PRO A 413 -31.99 13.58 31.87
C PRO A 413 -32.80 13.58 33.18
N GLU A 414 -32.77 14.67 33.93
CA GLU A 414 -33.42 14.77 35.25
C GLU A 414 -34.85 15.37 35.19
N LYS A 415 -35.44 15.43 33.99
CA LYS A 415 -36.82 15.89 33.73
C LYS A 415 -37.40 15.15 32.52
N ASP A 416 -38.72 15.14 32.43
CA ASP A 416 -39.51 14.57 31.33
C ASP A 416 -39.47 15.37 30.03
N ASN A 417 -39.40 16.71 30.11
CA ASN A 417 -39.54 17.60 28.95
C ASN A 417 -38.61 17.28 27.75
N GLU A 418 -39.10 17.40 26.53
CA GLU A 418 -38.33 17.07 25.33
C GLU A 418 -37.16 18.02 25.07
N VAL A 419 -36.06 17.43 24.62
CA VAL A 419 -34.83 18.09 24.15
C VAL A 419 -34.23 17.27 23.00
N ALA A 420 -33.63 17.95 22.03
CA ALA A 420 -32.77 17.33 21.04
C ALA A 420 -31.30 17.43 21.51
N VAL A 421 -30.52 16.38 21.32
CA VAL A 421 -29.08 16.31 21.62
C VAL A 421 -28.30 15.77 20.43
N ASP A 422 -27.12 16.33 20.19
CA ASP A 422 -26.29 16.03 19.03
C ASP A 422 -24.79 16.30 19.31
N MET A 423 -23.90 15.76 18.48
CA MET A 423 -22.45 15.92 18.51
C MET A 423 -21.88 15.68 19.92
N ILE A 424 -22.19 14.51 20.46
CA ILE A 424 -21.89 14.08 21.82
C ILE A 424 -20.45 13.54 21.87
N SER A 425 -19.54 14.30 22.45
CA SER A 425 -18.11 13.98 22.47
C SER A 425 -17.60 13.74 23.88
N LEU A 426 -16.69 12.78 24.03
CA LEU A 426 -15.96 12.52 25.27
C LEU A 426 -14.48 12.24 24.95
N PHE A 427 -13.60 13.15 25.33
CA PHE A 427 -12.15 13.00 25.18
C PHE A 427 -11.46 12.77 26.52
N PRO A 428 -10.40 11.95 26.62
CA PRO A 428 -9.44 12.07 27.70
C PRO A 428 -8.82 13.47 27.65
N LYS A 429 -8.69 14.14 28.80
CA LYS A 429 -8.01 15.44 28.88
C LYS A 429 -6.50 15.35 28.62
N ASP A 430 -5.92 14.18 28.84
CA ASP A 430 -4.50 13.88 28.60
C ASP A 430 -4.28 13.34 27.17
N THR A 431 -4.61 14.15 26.16
CA THR A 431 -4.26 13.89 24.75
C THR A 431 -2.77 14.12 24.49
N PHE A 432 -2.27 13.62 23.36
CA PHE A 432 -0.91 13.94 22.89
C PHE A 432 -0.73 15.46 22.77
N ASN A 433 0.38 15.98 23.32
CA ASN A 433 0.68 17.41 23.48
C ASN A 433 -0.46 18.29 24.04
N GLY A 434 -1.44 17.71 24.74
CA GLY A 434 -2.62 18.44 25.26
C GLY A 434 -3.50 19.06 24.17
N ARG A 435 -3.42 18.56 22.92
CA ARG A 435 -4.19 19.08 21.78
C ARG A 435 -5.68 18.78 21.97
N LYS A 436 -6.53 19.80 21.86
CA LYS A 436 -7.99 19.63 21.73
C LYS A 436 -8.30 18.94 20.41
N ASN A 437 -9.35 18.10 20.38
CA ASN A 437 -9.64 17.21 19.25
C ASN A 437 -8.44 16.30 18.86
N GLY A 438 -7.53 16.08 19.82
CA GLY A 438 -6.20 15.53 19.56
C GLY A 438 -6.11 14.01 19.53
N LEU A 439 -4.88 13.52 19.56
CA LEU A 439 -4.58 12.10 19.39
C LEU A 439 -4.49 11.35 20.72
N ARG A 440 -4.81 10.05 20.66
CA ARG A 440 -4.69 9.11 21.77
C ARG A 440 -3.22 8.98 22.16
N LYS A 441 -2.90 9.41 23.38
CA LYS A 441 -1.54 9.76 23.80
C LYS A 441 -0.52 8.62 23.71
N ASP A 442 -0.90 7.39 24.05
CA ASP A 442 -0.02 6.23 24.01
C ASP A 442 0.31 5.78 22.58
N LEU A 443 -0.67 5.78 21.66
CA LEU A 443 -0.44 5.50 20.23
C LEU A 443 0.39 6.60 19.58
N ALA A 444 0.03 7.87 19.79
CA ALA A 444 0.77 9.01 19.26
C ALA A 444 2.20 9.07 19.80
N GLN A 445 2.43 8.75 21.08
CA GLN A 445 3.77 8.63 21.64
C GLN A 445 4.53 7.44 21.05
N ALA A 446 3.89 6.28 20.86
CA ALA A 446 4.54 5.13 20.23
C ALA A 446 4.98 5.44 18.78
N ILE A 447 4.23 6.25 18.04
CA ILE A 447 4.62 6.72 16.71
C ILE A 447 5.72 7.79 16.82
N ALA A 448 5.64 8.74 17.76
CA ALA A 448 6.69 9.75 17.99
C ALA A 448 8.04 9.14 18.41
N ASP A 449 8.01 8.05 19.17
CA ASP A 449 9.18 7.25 19.59
C ASP A 449 9.93 6.60 18.40
N LEU A 450 9.30 6.49 17.21
CA LEU A 450 9.99 6.11 15.96
C LEU A 450 10.85 7.25 15.39
N HIS A 451 10.73 8.47 15.93
CA HIS A 451 11.33 9.70 15.39
C HIS A 451 11.14 9.90 13.87
N PRO A 452 9.93 9.66 13.32
CA PRO A 452 9.71 9.65 11.87
C PRO A 452 10.01 11.03 11.28
N LYS A 453 10.62 11.05 10.09
CA LYS A 453 11.03 12.29 9.43
C LYS A 453 9.91 12.91 8.57
N PHE A 454 8.89 12.13 8.27
CA PHE A 454 7.67 12.55 7.58
C PHE A 454 6.50 11.61 7.96
N VAL A 455 5.26 12.07 7.72
CA VAL A 455 4.03 11.26 7.84
C VAL A 455 3.28 11.28 6.52
N ARG A 456 3.08 10.12 5.88
CA ARG A 456 2.19 9.93 4.73
C ARG A 456 0.76 9.74 5.23
N PHE A 457 -0.17 10.58 4.80
CA PHE A 457 -1.58 10.54 5.17
C PHE A 457 -2.45 11.14 4.04
N PRO A 458 -3.78 11.07 4.09
CA PRO A 458 -4.56 10.14 4.89
C PRO A 458 -4.51 8.70 4.32
N GLY A 459 -3.79 8.48 3.21
CA GLY A 459 -3.31 7.17 2.75
C GLY A 459 -4.40 6.14 2.44
N GLY A 460 -4.02 4.88 2.22
CA GLY A 460 -3.52 4.52 0.90
C GLY A 460 -4.71 4.32 -0.02
N CYS A 461 -5.36 3.16 0.08
CA CYS A 461 -6.62 2.88 -0.60
C CYS A 461 -7.77 3.81 -0.16
N MET A 462 -7.77 4.29 1.09
CA MET A 462 -8.80 5.17 1.63
C MET A 462 -8.86 6.54 0.91
N SER A 463 -7.74 7.06 0.39
CA SER A 463 -7.71 8.36 -0.33
C SER A 463 -8.47 8.34 -1.67
N HIS A 464 -8.52 7.20 -2.35
CA HIS A 464 -9.24 7.01 -3.63
C HIS A 464 -10.72 6.69 -3.47
N GLY A 465 -11.12 6.20 -2.30
CA GLY A 465 -12.50 5.78 -2.04
C GLY A 465 -12.94 4.49 -2.74
N ASP A 466 -14.12 4.04 -2.34
CA ASP A 466 -14.88 2.93 -2.92
C ASP A 466 -15.77 3.45 -4.08
N GLY A 467 -15.13 3.96 -5.13
CA GLY A 467 -15.75 4.59 -6.30
C GLY A 467 -15.61 6.12 -6.32
N LEU A 468 -15.87 6.74 -7.48
CA LEU A 468 -15.67 8.19 -7.68
C LEU A 468 -16.47 9.06 -6.70
N ASP A 469 -17.70 8.64 -6.37
CA ASP A 469 -18.59 9.36 -5.44
C ASP A 469 -18.11 9.30 -3.96
N ASN A 470 -17.02 8.58 -3.68
CA ASN A 470 -16.44 8.37 -2.34
C ASN A 470 -14.94 8.73 -2.30
N ILE A 471 -14.41 9.44 -3.31
CA ILE A 471 -13.03 9.99 -3.28
C ILE A 471 -12.84 10.87 -2.04
N TYR A 472 -11.65 10.82 -1.43
CA TYR A 472 -11.38 11.54 -0.20
C TYR A 472 -11.14 13.03 -0.45
N HIS A 473 -12.19 13.83 -0.32
CA HIS A 473 -12.11 15.29 -0.31
C HIS A 473 -11.49 15.80 1.00
N TRP A 474 -10.37 16.54 0.91
CA TRP A 474 -9.61 17.00 2.08
C TRP A 474 -10.40 18.05 2.88
N TRP A 475 -11.15 18.92 2.20
CA TRP A 475 -11.87 20.03 2.83
C TRP A 475 -13.08 19.57 3.66
N HIS A 476 -13.58 18.35 3.43
CA HIS A 476 -14.59 17.70 4.30
C HIS A 476 -14.08 17.47 5.74
N THR A 477 -12.76 17.56 5.96
CA THR A 477 -12.07 17.16 7.19
C THR A 477 -11.66 18.32 8.08
N ILE A 478 -11.93 19.57 7.68
CA ILE A 478 -11.47 20.77 8.39
C ILE A 478 -12.64 21.67 8.80
N GLY A 479 -12.37 22.59 9.72
CA GLY A 479 -13.40 23.44 10.30
C GLY A 479 -14.13 22.77 11.48
N PRO A 480 -15.27 23.35 11.91
CA PRO A 480 -16.04 22.88 13.06
C PRO A 480 -16.49 21.42 12.87
N LEU A 481 -16.40 20.61 13.92
CA LEU A 481 -16.64 19.17 13.84
C LEU A 481 -18.05 18.83 13.35
N GLN A 482 -19.07 19.59 13.76
CA GLN A 482 -20.45 19.37 13.32
C GLN A 482 -20.66 19.66 11.81
N ASP A 483 -19.75 20.40 11.17
CA ASP A 483 -19.84 20.78 9.76
C ASP A 483 -18.89 19.98 8.86
N ARG A 484 -18.08 19.07 9.43
CA ARG A 484 -17.32 18.06 8.67
C ARG A 484 -18.28 17.06 8.04
N ILE A 485 -17.91 16.48 6.90
CA ILE A 485 -18.76 15.55 6.14
C ILE A 485 -18.23 14.12 6.36
N PRO A 486 -18.87 13.29 7.21
CA PRO A 486 -18.48 11.91 7.41
C PRO A 486 -18.82 11.06 6.19
N ASP A 487 -18.23 9.87 6.10
CA ASP A 487 -18.45 8.96 4.98
C ASP A 487 -18.01 7.53 5.34
N LYS A 488 -18.39 6.54 4.52
CA LYS A 488 -17.80 5.21 4.58
C LYS A 488 -16.34 5.25 4.09
N ASN A 489 -15.49 4.38 4.62
CA ASN A 489 -14.22 4.02 3.98
C ASN A 489 -14.34 2.76 3.12
N ILE A 490 -13.34 2.56 2.27
CA ILE A 490 -13.17 1.34 1.46
C ILE A 490 -12.99 0.07 2.32
N TRP A 491 -12.54 0.23 3.56
CA TRP A 491 -12.32 -0.82 4.57
C TRP A 491 -13.61 -1.27 5.31
N ARG A 492 -14.78 -0.76 4.88
CA ARG A 492 -16.14 -1.17 5.30
C ARG A 492 -16.53 -0.78 6.74
N TYR A 493 -16.10 0.41 7.16
CA TYR A 493 -16.62 1.10 8.33
C TYR A 493 -16.77 2.62 8.09
N HIS A 494 -17.39 3.29 9.05
CA HIS A 494 -17.72 4.71 9.00
C HIS A 494 -16.54 5.57 9.48
N GLN A 495 -16.31 6.71 8.84
CA GLN A 495 -15.31 7.70 9.22
C GLN A 495 -15.99 9.00 9.66
N THR A 496 -15.72 9.42 10.89
CA THR A 496 -16.21 10.71 11.43
C THR A 496 -15.53 11.92 10.78
N ARG A 497 -14.39 11.69 10.11
CA ARG A 497 -13.42 12.71 9.66
C ARG A 497 -13.00 13.70 10.78
N GLY A 498 -13.13 13.27 12.04
CA GLY A 498 -12.71 14.01 13.23
C GLY A 498 -11.19 14.09 13.40
N LEU A 499 -10.46 13.07 12.92
CA LEU A 499 -9.04 13.14 12.61
C LEU A 499 -8.90 13.55 11.13
N GLY A 500 -8.73 14.85 10.90
CA GLY A 500 -8.67 15.47 9.59
C GLY A 500 -7.33 16.13 9.27
N PHE A 501 -7.28 16.86 8.16
CA PHE A 501 -6.04 17.50 7.69
C PHE A 501 -5.43 18.42 8.74
N PHE A 502 -6.23 19.23 9.46
CA PHE A 502 -5.68 20.07 10.53
C PHE A 502 -4.98 19.25 11.63
N GLU A 503 -5.59 18.14 12.06
CA GLU A 503 -5.03 17.28 13.09
C GLU A 503 -3.77 16.51 12.61
N TYR A 504 -3.74 16.02 11.37
CA TYR A 504 -2.53 15.39 10.78
C TYR A 504 -1.36 16.36 10.67
N PHE A 505 -1.59 17.56 10.12
CA PHE A 505 -0.56 18.59 9.98
C PHE A 505 -0.07 19.08 11.35
N GLN A 506 -0.97 19.28 12.32
CA GLN A 506 -0.60 19.67 13.68
C GLN A 506 0.24 18.58 14.37
N TYR A 507 -0.07 17.30 14.14
CA TYR A 507 0.72 16.19 14.67
C TYR A 507 2.11 16.08 14.04
N CYS A 508 2.24 16.38 12.74
CA CYS A 508 3.55 16.47 12.07
C CYS A 508 4.45 17.52 12.75
N GLU A 509 3.93 18.72 13.03
CA GLU A 509 4.66 19.74 13.80
C GLU A 509 5.01 19.26 15.21
N ASP A 510 4.08 18.62 15.91
CA ASP A 510 4.24 18.14 17.29
C ASP A 510 5.37 17.11 17.46
N ILE A 511 5.72 16.36 16.40
CA ILE A 511 6.79 15.35 16.41
C ILE A 511 8.02 15.74 15.57
N GLY A 512 8.01 16.91 14.91
CA GLY A 512 9.09 17.37 14.04
C GLY A 512 9.21 16.63 12.70
N ALA A 513 8.09 16.15 12.17
CA ALA A 513 7.99 15.46 10.88
C ALA A 513 7.46 16.39 9.76
N GLU A 514 7.82 16.11 8.51
CA GLU A 514 7.21 16.76 7.34
C GLU A 514 5.82 16.12 7.02
N PRO A 515 4.79 16.90 6.68
CA PRO A 515 3.53 16.35 6.17
C PRO A 515 3.68 15.90 4.71
N LEU A 516 3.19 14.70 4.39
CA LEU A 516 3.05 14.15 3.04
C LEU A 516 1.58 13.75 2.78
N PRO A 517 0.70 14.71 2.43
CA PRO A 517 -0.66 14.42 1.98
C PRO A 517 -0.65 13.69 0.63
N VAL A 518 -1.43 12.61 0.53
CA VAL A 518 -1.64 11.81 -0.69
C VAL A 518 -3.11 11.91 -1.09
N LEU A 519 -3.37 12.29 -2.34
CA LEU A 519 -4.71 12.46 -2.90
C LEU A 519 -4.82 11.69 -4.22
N ALA A 520 -6.05 11.26 -4.55
CA ALA A 520 -6.31 10.46 -5.75
C ALA A 520 -5.86 11.16 -7.04
N ALA A 521 -5.33 10.40 -8.01
CA ALA A 521 -4.96 10.92 -9.33
C ALA A 521 -6.18 11.18 -10.25
N GLY A 522 -7.34 11.53 -9.68
CA GLY A 522 -8.62 11.68 -10.38
C GLY A 522 -9.27 10.35 -10.79
N VAL A 523 -8.86 9.23 -10.19
CA VAL A 523 -9.38 7.87 -10.44
C VAL A 523 -9.68 7.17 -9.10
N PRO A 524 -10.60 6.19 -9.04
CA PRO A 524 -10.95 5.48 -7.80
C PRO A 524 -10.00 4.29 -7.56
N CYS A 525 -10.07 3.66 -6.38
CA CYS A 525 -9.17 2.55 -6.05
C CYS A 525 -9.31 1.35 -7.03
N GLN A 526 -8.20 0.67 -7.34
CA GLN A 526 -8.22 -0.60 -8.08
C GLN A 526 -9.15 -1.68 -7.48
N ASN A 527 -9.45 -1.58 -6.17
CA ASN A 527 -10.32 -2.49 -5.42
C ASN A 527 -11.75 -1.91 -5.15
N SER A 528 -12.11 -0.77 -5.76
CA SER A 528 -13.45 -0.19 -5.60
C SER A 528 -14.56 -1.10 -6.12
N ALA A 529 -15.71 -1.07 -5.44
CA ALA A 529 -16.94 -1.72 -5.89
C ALA A 529 -17.41 -1.19 -7.27
N PRO A 530 -18.19 -1.99 -8.03
CA PRO A 530 -18.84 -1.52 -9.24
C PRO A 530 -19.74 -0.30 -9.05
N ASP A 531 -19.71 0.63 -10.00
CA ASP A 531 -20.68 1.72 -10.10
C ASP A 531 -22.10 1.19 -10.37
N LYS A 532 -23.09 2.10 -10.37
CA LYS A 532 -24.51 1.79 -10.70
C LYS A 532 -24.71 1.09 -12.06
N ASP A 533 -23.75 1.21 -12.97
CA ASP A 533 -23.81 0.60 -14.30
C ASP A 533 -23.14 -0.78 -14.32
N GLY A 534 -22.42 -1.16 -13.26
CA GLY A 534 -21.70 -2.43 -13.13
C GLY A 534 -20.22 -2.32 -13.49
N TYR A 535 -19.66 -1.11 -13.55
CA TYR A 535 -18.28 -0.84 -13.94
C TYR A 535 -17.42 -0.62 -12.68
N GLY A 536 -16.49 -1.55 -12.39
CA GLY A 536 -15.81 -1.62 -11.08
C GLY A 536 -14.29 -1.60 -11.11
N GLY A 537 -13.69 -1.18 -10.00
CA GLY A 537 -12.27 -0.88 -9.87
C GLY A 537 -11.87 0.42 -10.58
N GLN A 538 -10.58 0.59 -10.83
CA GLN A 538 -9.96 1.79 -11.41
C GLN A 538 -10.10 1.87 -12.94
N GLN A 539 -11.30 1.64 -13.45
CA GLN A 539 -11.51 1.53 -14.90
C GLN A 539 -12.03 2.82 -15.53
N GLY A 540 -12.25 3.84 -14.71
CA GLY A 540 -12.55 5.20 -15.18
C GLY A 540 -11.91 6.23 -14.27
N GLY A 541 -12.30 7.49 -14.46
CA GLY A 541 -11.87 8.60 -13.61
C GLY A 541 -12.91 9.71 -13.63
N ILE A 542 -12.66 10.75 -12.83
CA ILE A 542 -13.44 11.99 -12.79
C ILE A 542 -13.67 12.47 -14.25
N PRO A 543 -14.89 12.81 -14.66
CA PRO A 543 -15.15 13.23 -16.04
C PRO A 543 -14.31 14.45 -16.41
N MET A 544 -13.79 14.52 -17.64
CA MET A 544 -12.84 15.59 -18.03
C MET A 544 -13.38 17.02 -17.88
N LYS A 545 -14.70 17.19 -17.96
CA LYS A 545 -15.38 18.47 -17.68
C LYS A 545 -15.34 18.90 -16.20
N ASP A 546 -15.20 17.94 -15.29
CA ASP A 546 -15.22 18.13 -13.83
C ASP A 546 -13.79 18.13 -13.24
N MET A 547 -12.80 17.62 -13.98
CA MET A 547 -11.36 17.68 -13.63
C MET A 547 -10.84 19.08 -13.23
N PRO A 548 -11.22 20.20 -13.89
CA PRO A 548 -10.77 21.54 -13.46
C PRO A 548 -11.19 21.89 -12.02
N ALA A 549 -12.35 21.42 -11.56
CA ALA A 549 -12.80 21.65 -10.19
C ALA A 549 -11.99 20.81 -9.19
N TYR A 550 -11.69 19.56 -9.52
CA TYR A 550 -10.84 18.70 -8.69
C TYR A 550 -9.39 19.21 -8.62
N ILE A 551 -8.83 19.68 -9.74
CA ILE A 551 -7.52 20.34 -9.76
C ILE A 551 -7.52 21.58 -8.85
N GLN A 552 -8.57 22.41 -8.91
CA GLN A 552 -8.68 23.55 -8.01
C GLN A 552 -8.75 23.13 -6.53
N GLU A 553 -9.44 22.05 -6.19
CA GLU A 553 -9.45 21.50 -4.82
C GLU A 553 -8.04 21.16 -4.32
N LEU A 554 -7.18 20.58 -5.16
CA LEU A 554 -5.80 20.25 -4.81
C LEU A 554 -4.92 21.51 -4.66
N LEU A 555 -5.11 22.52 -5.52
CA LEU A 555 -4.42 23.80 -5.40
C LEU A 555 -4.87 24.60 -4.15
N ASP A 556 -6.14 24.45 -3.78
CA ASP A 556 -6.77 25.03 -2.59
C ASP A 556 -6.25 24.37 -1.30
N MET A 557 -5.90 23.09 -1.33
CA MET A 557 -5.23 22.39 -0.21
C MET A 557 -3.83 22.95 0.06
N ILE A 558 -3.05 23.20 -1.00
CA ILE A 558 -1.72 23.79 -0.88
C ILE A 558 -1.83 25.25 -0.39
N ASP A 559 -2.82 26.01 -0.85
CA ASP A 559 -3.10 27.37 -0.37
C ASP A 559 -3.59 27.38 1.09
N TRP A 560 -4.40 26.40 1.49
CA TRP A 560 -4.77 26.18 2.90
C TRP A 560 -3.56 25.91 3.78
N ALA A 561 -2.60 25.10 3.32
CA ALA A 561 -1.41 24.75 4.09
C ALA A 561 -0.37 25.87 4.16
N ASN A 562 -0.11 26.56 3.04
CA ASN A 562 1.03 27.47 2.86
C ASN A 562 0.67 28.95 2.62
N GLY A 563 -0.58 29.25 2.27
CA GLY A 563 -1.00 30.61 1.88
C GLY A 563 -0.99 31.61 3.04
N ASP A 564 -1.06 32.89 2.66
CA ASP A 564 -1.21 34.03 3.56
C ASP A 564 -2.70 34.25 3.93
N PRO A 565 -3.06 34.17 5.23
CA PRO A 565 -4.42 34.44 5.71
C PRO A 565 -5.01 35.81 5.34
N ALA A 566 -4.17 36.80 5.01
CA ALA A 566 -4.62 38.12 4.56
C ALA A 566 -5.17 38.14 3.13
N THR A 567 -4.81 37.16 2.30
CA THR A 567 -5.17 37.12 0.86
C THR A 567 -5.89 35.84 0.42
N SER A 568 -5.73 34.74 1.15
CA SER A 568 -6.40 33.47 0.89
C SER A 568 -7.52 33.20 1.89
N LYS A 569 -8.72 32.88 1.37
CA LYS A 569 -9.84 32.37 2.18
C LYS A 569 -9.50 31.05 2.88
N TRP A 570 -8.63 30.24 2.29
CA TRP A 570 -8.27 28.92 2.78
C TRP A 570 -7.21 29.01 3.88
N ALA A 571 -6.16 29.81 3.67
CA ALA A 571 -5.22 30.16 4.74
C ALA A 571 -5.92 30.90 5.89
N LYS A 572 -6.94 31.72 5.61
CA LYS A 572 -7.78 32.30 6.65
C LYS A 572 -8.54 31.23 7.45
N MET A 573 -9.07 30.20 6.81
CA MET A 573 -9.71 29.08 7.52
C MET A 573 -8.73 28.32 8.43
N ARG A 574 -7.46 28.15 8.01
CA ARG A 574 -6.37 27.63 8.87
C ARG A 574 -6.10 28.56 10.07
N ALA A 575 -6.02 29.87 9.83
CA ALA A 575 -5.80 30.88 10.86
C ALA A 575 -6.94 30.97 11.88
N ASP A 576 -8.19 30.96 11.41
CA ASP A 576 -9.40 31.02 12.26
C ASP A 576 -9.57 29.73 13.09
N ALA A 577 -9.02 28.60 12.64
CA ALA A 577 -8.89 27.37 13.43
C ALA A 577 -7.78 27.43 14.50
N GLY A 578 -7.04 28.53 14.60
CA GLY A 578 -6.01 28.78 15.61
C GLY A 578 -4.57 28.64 15.12
N HIS A 579 -4.33 28.40 13.83
CA HIS A 579 -2.98 28.25 13.27
C HIS A 579 -2.71 29.25 12.12
N PRO A 580 -2.32 30.50 12.43
CA PRO A 580 -2.12 31.53 11.41
C PRO A 580 -0.84 31.33 10.59
N ALA A 581 0.19 30.70 11.14
CA ALA A 581 1.42 30.42 10.42
C ALA A 581 1.18 29.37 9.31
N PRO A 582 1.98 29.35 8.22
CA PRO A 582 1.91 28.26 7.25
C PRO A 582 2.51 26.98 7.84
N PHE A 583 1.94 25.83 7.48
CA PHE A 583 2.48 24.51 7.85
C PHE A 583 3.77 24.14 7.09
N ASN A 584 4.16 24.93 6.07
CA ASN A 584 5.35 24.71 5.25
C ASN A 584 5.35 23.34 4.53
N LEU A 585 4.21 23.01 3.93
CA LEU A 585 4.03 21.84 3.07
C LEU A 585 5.04 21.86 1.91
N LYS A 586 5.80 20.77 1.76
CA LYS A 586 6.82 20.60 0.71
C LYS A 586 6.51 19.50 -0.29
N TYR A 587 5.76 18.47 0.12
CA TYR A 587 5.53 17.27 -0.66
C TYR A 587 4.03 17.02 -0.86
N ILE A 588 3.65 16.43 -1.99
CA ILE A 588 2.29 15.93 -2.23
C ILE A 588 2.36 14.62 -3.03
N GLY A 589 1.59 13.61 -2.62
CA GLY A 589 1.39 12.39 -3.40
C GLY A 589 0.16 12.50 -4.29
N ILE A 590 0.32 12.17 -5.57
CA ILE A 590 -0.77 12.14 -6.57
C ILE A 590 -0.92 10.69 -7.05
N GLY A 591 -1.99 10.04 -6.59
CA GLY A 591 -2.21 8.61 -6.75
C GLY A 591 -1.53 7.75 -5.67
N ASN A 592 -1.91 6.48 -5.62
CA ASN A 592 -1.34 5.41 -4.78
C ASN A 592 -1.85 4.05 -5.32
N GLU A 593 -0.96 3.08 -5.52
CA GLU A 593 -1.34 1.72 -5.99
C GLU A 593 -2.20 1.70 -7.27
N ASP A 594 -2.06 2.74 -8.11
CA ASP A 594 -2.89 2.93 -9.29
C ASP A 594 -2.63 1.88 -10.38
N ILE A 595 -3.69 1.43 -11.05
CA ILE A 595 -3.58 0.80 -12.36
C ILE A 595 -3.13 1.88 -13.35
N ILE A 596 -1.98 1.70 -14.01
CA ILE A 596 -1.39 2.71 -14.92
C ILE A 596 -2.05 2.59 -16.31
N SER A 597 -3.36 2.85 -16.31
CA SER A 597 -4.23 2.89 -17.48
C SER A 597 -4.22 4.28 -18.13
N THR A 598 -4.72 4.35 -19.36
CA THR A 598 -4.89 5.61 -20.10
C THR A 598 -5.65 6.66 -19.27
N ALA A 599 -6.68 6.23 -18.53
CA ALA A 599 -7.51 7.13 -17.72
C ALA A 599 -6.77 7.72 -16.50
N PHE A 600 -5.79 7.01 -15.94
CA PHE A 600 -4.90 7.50 -14.89
C PHE A 600 -3.90 8.50 -15.47
N GLU A 601 -3.19 8.13 -16.53
CA GLU A 601 -2.09 8.93 -17.12
C GLU A 601 -2.56 10.34 -17.51
N GLU A 602 -3.71 10.46 -18.19
CA GLU A 602 -4.30 11.74 -18.58
C GLU A 602 -4.53 12.66 -17.36
N ARG A 603 -5.12 12.13 -16.30
CA ARG A 603 -5.58 12.91 -15.13
C ARG A 603 -4.45 13.26 -14.18
N CYS A 604 -3.58 12.29 -13.91
CA CYS A 604 -2.35 12.47 -13.17
C CYS A 604 -1.52 13.60 -13.81
N LEU A 605 -1.33 13.57 -15.13
CA LEU A 605 -0.55 14.59 -15.85
C LEU A 605 -1.20 15.98 -15.78
N MET A 606 -2.53 16.09 -15.86
CA MET A 606 -3.25 17.37 -15.68
C MET A 606 -3.03 17.94 -14.26
N ILE A 607 -3.13 17.10 -13.24
CA ILE A 607 -2.95 17.50 -11.83
C ILE A 607 -1.51 17.95 -11.57
N CYS A 608 -0.52 17.12 -11.93
CA CYS A 608 0.90 17.42 -11.70
C CYS A 608 1.34 18.71 -12.42
N LYS A 609 0.88 18.95 -13.64
CA LYS A 609 1.14 20.20 -14.38
C LYS A 609 0.56 21.43 -13.68
N ALA A 610 -0.70 21.39 -13.25
CA ALA A 610 -1.33 22.52 -12.57
C ALA A 610 -0.65 22.84 -11.23
N ILE A 611 -0.26 21.81 -10.46
CA ILE A 611 0.49 21.99 -9.21
C ILE A 611 1.84 22.65 -9.49
N LYS A 612 2.61 22.16 -10.47
CA LYS A 612 3.94 22.70 -10.79
C LYS A 612 3.91 24.10 -11.41
N GLU A 613 2.88 24.43 -12.18
CA GLU A 613 2.67 25.77 -12.72
C GLU A 613 2.41 26.79 -11.59
N ARG A 614 1.60 26.42 -10.59
CA ARG A 614 1.21 27.32 -9.50
C ARG A 614 2.23 27.34 -8.35
N TYR A 615 2.83 26.20 -8.04
CA TYR A 615 3.69 25.95 -6.88
C TYR A 615 4.95 25.14 -7.28
N PRO A 616 5.87 25.71 -8.08
CA PRO A 616 7.00 24.96 -8.66
C PRO A 616 7.95 24.31 -7.64
N ASN A 617 7.96 24.81 -6.39
CA ASN A 617 8.78 24.29 -5.29
C ASN A 617 8.14 23.09 -4.55
N ILE A 618 6.88 22.72 -4.83
CA ILE A 618 6.26 21.52 -4.27
C ILE A 618 6.84 20.30 -4.99
N ILE A 619 7.27 19.31 -4.20
CA ILE A 619 7.76 18.02 -4.65
C ILE A 619 6.53 17.12 -4.88
N VAL A 620 6.30 16.76 -6.14
CA VAL A 620 5.21 15.88 -6.56
C VAL A 620 5.72 14.45 -6.60
N CYS A 621 5.12 13.60 -5.78
CA CYS A 621 5.31 12.16 -5.80
C CYS A 621 4.18 11.52 -6.62
N GLY A 622 4.51 10.96 -7.78
CA GLY A 622 3.61 10.07 -8.50
C GLY A 622 3.62 8.66 -7.89
N THR A 623 2.94 7.71 -8.52
CA THR A 623 3.01 6.27 -8.17
C THR A 623 3.41 5.44 -9.39
N VAL A 624 4.03 4.27 -9.15
CA VAL A 624 4.22 3.22 -10.18
C VAL A 624 3.33 2.00 -9.96
N GLY A 625 2.22 2.19 -9.26
CA GLY A 625 1.18 1.18 -9.13
C GLY A 625 1.38 0.17 -7.98
N PRO A 626 0.52 -0.86 -7.90
CA PRO A 626 0.31 -1.65 -6.68
C PRO A 626 1.40 -2.68 -6.34
N PHE A 627 2.34 -2.97 -7.24
CA PHE A 627 3.27 -4.10 -7.10
C PHE A 627 4.67 -3.77 -7.60
N HIS A 628 5.69 -4.44 -7.03
CA HIS A 628 7.09 -4.30 -7.45
C HIS A 628 7.39 -4.90 -8.84
N ALA A 629 8.59 -4.63 -9.35
CA ALA A 629 9.08 -5.21 -10.59
C ALA A 629 9.29 -6.73 -10.50
N PRO A 630 8.95 -7.53 -11.51
CA PRO A 630 8.17 -7.19 -12.70
C PRO A 630 6.64 -7.19 -12.46
N SER A 631 6.01 -6.07 -12.79
CA SER A 631 4.55 -5.88 -12.82
C SER A 631 4.20 -4.99 -14.02
N SER A 632 3.00 -5.14 -14.57
CA SER A 632 2.46 -4.32 -15.66
C SER A 632 2.53 -2.83 -15.33
N ASP A 633 1.97 -2.50 -14.18
CA ASP A 633 1.79 -1.14 -13.67
C ASP A 633 3.13 -0.54 -13.26
N TYR A 634 3.99 -1.36 -12.66
CA TYR A 634 5.36 -0.98 -12.34
C TYR A 634 6.14 -0.53 -13.59
N VAL A 635 6.07 -1.31 -14.68
CA VAL A 635 6.84 -1.02 -15.90
C VAL A 635 6.29 0.22 -16.60
N GLU A 636 4.97 0.34 -16.73
CA GLU A 636 4.34 1.47 -17.42
C GLU A 636 4.40 2.75 -16.57
N GLY A 637 4.19 2.67 -15.25
CA GLY A 637 4.31 3.80 -14.32
C GLY A 637 5.72 4.38 -14.28
N TRP A 638 6.75 3.52 -14.24
CA TRP A 638 8.13 3.99 -14.34
C TRP A 638 8.47 4.60 -15.71
N LYS A 639 7.81 4.17 -16.78
CA LYS A 639 7.93 4.80 -18.10
C LYS A 639 7.27 6.18 -18.09
N PHE A 640 6.00 6.27 -17.67
CA PHE A 640 5.23 7.51 -17.52
C PHE A 640 5.97 8.55 -16.66
N ALA A 641 6.48 8.17 -15.50
CA ALA A 641 7.22 9.06 -14.61
C ALA A 641 8.55 9.57 -15.21
N ARG A 642 9.24 8.79 -16.04
CA ARG A 642 10.44 9.24 -16.76
C ARG A 642 10.10 10.15 -17.94
N GLU A 643 8.99 9.89 -18.62
CA GLU A 643 8.48 10.71 -19.72
C GLU A 643 7.92 12.07 -19.24
N HIS A 644 7.60 12.19 -17.94
CA HIS A 644 7.07 13.40 -17.29
C HIS A 644 7.91 13.89 -16.09
N ALA A 645 9.22 13.65 -16.11
CA ALA A 645 10.15 14.04 -15.05
C ALA A 645 10.27 15.57 -14.83
N GLU A 646 9.68 16.40 -15.70
CA GLU A 646 9.54 17.85 -15.50
C GLU A 646 8.43 18.22 -14.50
N VAL A 647 7.49 17.30 -14.22
CA VAL A 647 6.42 17.51 -13.24
C VAL A 647 6.29 16.42 -12.17
N ILE A 648 6.97 15.28 -12.31
CA ILE A 648 7.04 14.19 -11.32
C ILE A 648 8.48 14.09 -10.81
N ASP A 649 8.75 14.63 -9.60
CA ASP A 649 10.09 14.66 -9.02
C ASP A 649 10.52 13.30 -8.45
N MET A 650 9.54 12.54 -7.97
CA MET A 650 9.72 11.22 -7.37
C MET A 650 8.51 10.31 -7.61
N VAL A 651 8.70 9.01 -7.39
CA VAL A 651 7.66 7.98 -7.50
C VAL A 651 7.54 7.16 -6.23
N ASP A 652 6.30 6.78 -5.93
CA ASP A 652 5.93 5.87 -4.85
C ASP A 652 5.95 4.41 -5.34
N GLU A 653 6.79 3.58 -4.71
CA GLU A 653 6.86 2.12 -4.90
C GLU A 653 6.27 1.38 -3.71
N HIS A 654 5.56 0.27 -3.98
CA HIS A 654 4.84 -0.53 -2.99
C HIS A 654 5.20 -2.02 -3.11
N TYR A 655 5.49 -2.71 -1.99
CA TYR A 655 5.57 -4.18 -1.96
C TYR A 655 5.46 -4.85 -0.58
N TYR A 656 4.59 -5.84 -0.53
CA TYR A 656 4.31 -6.67 0.64
C TYR A 656 4.75 -8.12 0.38
N GLU A 657 6.00 -8.45 0.71
CA GLU A 657 6.69 -9.63 0.19
C GLU A 657 7.17 -10.61 1.26
N SER A 658 7.58 -11.81 0.85
CA SER A 658 8.04 -12.84 1.79
C SER A 658 9.41 -12.50 2.43
N VAL A 659 9.69 -13.08 3.60
CA VAL A 659 11.02 -13.02 4.24
C VAL A 659 12.13 -13.43 3.26
N GLY A 660 11.93 -14.55 2.53
CA GLY A 660 12.87 -15.02 1.51
C GLY A 660 13.05 -14.05 0.34
N TRP A 661 12.04 -13.27 -0.06
CA TRP A 661 12.16 -12.25 -1.10
C TRP A 661 13.15 -11.16 -0.68
N PHE A 662 12.98 -10.59 0.51
CA PHE A 662 13.87 -9.52 1.02
C PHE A 662 15.32 -10.00 1.15
N LEU A 663 15.53 -11.25 1.57
CA LEU A 663 16.86 -11.86 1.68
C LEU A 663 17.51 -12.16 0.31
N ASN A 664 16.72 -12.45 -0.72
CA ASN A 664 17.23 -12.78 -2.06
C ASN A 664 17.28 -11.59 -3.05
N ASN A 665 16.59 -10.48 -2.76
CA ASN A 665 16.51 -9.29 -3.64
C ASN A 665 17.34 -8.10 -3.12
N GLN A 666 18.42 -8.36 -2.38
CA GLN A 666 19.28 -7.33 -1.75
C GLN A 666 19.94 -6.32 -2.72
N HIS A 667 19.89 -6.59 -4.02
CA HIS A 667 20.42 -5.72 -5.08
C HIS A 667 19.32 -5.00 -5.88
N TYR A 668 18.08 -4.99 -5.41
CA TYR A 668 16.90 -4.47 -6.13
C TYR A 668 17.14 -3.09 -6.76
N TYR A 669 17.58 -2.11 -5.96
CA TYR A 669 17.88 -0.75 -6.41
C TYR A 669 19.27 -0.55 -7.05
N ASP A 670 20.17 -1.54 -7.00
CA ASP A 670 21.58 -1.36 -7.38
C ASP A 670 21.76 -0.99 -8.87
N ASN A 671 20.80 -1.31 -9.73
CA ASN A 671 20.86 -1.07 -11.18
C ASN A 671 19.92 0.03 -11.70
N TYR A 672 19.23 0.77 -10.83
CA TYR A 672 18.34 1.85 -11.25
C TYR A 672 19.10 3.03 -11.88
N ASP A 673 18.43 3.81 -12.72
CA ASP A 673 19.01 5.06 -13.25
C ASP A 673 19.05 6.14 -12.16
N ARG A 674 20.26 6.63 -11.85
CA ARG A 674 20.48 7.68 -10.84
C ARG A 674 20.04 9.06 -11.31
N LYS A 675 19.75 9.22 -12.60
CA LYS A 675 19.27 10.46 -13.25
C LYS A 675 17.75 10.55 -13.38
N GLY A 676 17.02 9.45 -13.16
CA GLY A 676 15.56 9.45 -13.18
C GLY A 676 14.94 10.10 -11.92
N PRO A 677 13.59 10.13 -11.84
CA PRO A 677 12.86 10.49 -10.63
C PRO A 677 13.38 9.72 -9.40
N LYS A 678 13.30 10.35 -8.22
CA LYS A 678 13.68 9.67 -6.96
C LYS A 678 12.62 8.66 -6.54
N VAL A 679 12.99 7.74 -5.66
CA VAL A 679 12.08 6.74 -5.12
C VAL A 679 11.68 7.13 -3.70
N TYR A 680 10.39 7.11 -3.47
CA TYR A 680 9.78 6.92 -2.18
C TYR A 680 9.27 5.47 -2.13
N LEU A 681 9.68 4.70 -1.13
CA LEU A 681 9.12 3.37 -0.85
C LEU A 681 7.98 3.53 0.17
N GLY A 682 6.79 3.92 -0.29
CA GLY A 682 5.70 4.36 0.58
C GLY A 682 5.02 3.27 1.37
N GLU A 683 5.00 2.04 0.85
CA GLU A 683 4.46 0.89 1.55
C GLU A 683 5.34 -0.35 1.36
N TYR A 684 5.88 -0.86 2.46
CA TYR A 684 6.51 -2.18 2.47
C TYR A 684 6.39 -2.89 3.82
N ALA A 685 6.35 -4.22 3.78
CA ALA A 685 6.51 -5.08 4.94
C ALA A 685 6.92 -6.51 4.52
N ALA A 686 7.71 -7.18 5.35
CA ALA A 686 7.93 -8.62 5.21
C ALA A 686 6.75 -9.39 5.83
N ARG A 687 6.20 -10.35 5.09
CA ARG A 687 4.94 -11.03 5.45
C ARG A 687 5.15 -12.37 6.14
N GLN A 688 4.97 -12.40 7.45
CA GLN A 688 4.84 -13.66 8.21
C GLN A 688 3.96 -13.48 9.46
N GLY A 689 2.75 -14.04 9.44
CA GLY A 689 1.79 -13.91 10.54
C GLY A 689 1.46 -12.45 10.87
N LYS A 690 1.54 -12.09 12.16
CA LYS A 690 1.40 -10.71 12.69
C LYS A 690 2.71 -9.90 12.68
N GLY A 691 3.75 -10.35 11.98
CA GLY A 691 5.07 -9.73 12.03
C GLY A 691 5.87 -10.27 13.22
N ASN A 692 7.06 -10.80 12.92
CA ASN A 692 7.93 -11.49 13.87
C ASN A 692 9.39 -11.10 13.61
N ILE A 693 10.33 -11.72 14.34
CA ILE A 693 11.77 -11.45 14.16
C ILE A 693 12.24 -11.78 12.72
N ASP A 694 11.64 -12.76 12.06
CA ASP A 694 11.97 -13.13 10.67
C ASP A 694 11.71 -11.95 9.73
N CYS A 695 10.55 -11.29 9.87
CA CYS A 695 10.21 -10.06 9.17
C CYS A 695 11.20 -8.94 9.49
N ALA A 696 11.40 -8.65 10.78
CA ALA A 696 12.19 -7.52 11.24
C ALA A 696 13.67 -7.61 10.85
N LEU A 697 14.23 -8.81 10.76
CA LEU A 697 15.61 -9.05 10.30
C LEU A 697 15.72 -8.96 8.78
N ALA A 698 14.74 -9.45 8.02
CA ALA A 698 14.70 -9.30 6.58
C ALA A 698 14.53 -7.82 6.16
N GLU A 699 13.71 -7.07 6.89
CA GLU A 699 13.56 -5.61 6.76
C GLU A 699 14.85 -4.87 7.16
N ALA A 700 15.57 -5.31 8.20
CA ALA A 700 16.86 -4.72 8.56
C ALA A 700 17.94 -4.97 7.50
N VAL A 701 17.94 -6.15 6.87
CA VAL A 701 18.75 -6.46 5.69
C VAL A 701 18.38 -5.51 4.55
N HIS A 702 17.09 -5.38 4.25
CA HIS A 702 16.59 -4.49 3.19
C HIS A 702 17.00 -3.04 3.42
N LEU A 703 16.79 -2.50 4.62
CA LEU A 703 17.13 -1.12 4.97
C LEU A 703 18.64 -0.85 4.89
N CYS A 704 19.52 -1.83 5.13
CA CYS A 704 20.95 -1.68 4.83
C CYS A 704 21.20 -1.48 3.32
N ASN A 705 20.43 -2.15 2.46
CA ASN A 705 20.50 -2.01 1.00
C ASN A 705 19.83 -0.72 0.50
N ILE A 706 18.81 -0.22 1.20
CA ILE A 706 18.21 1.11 0.99
C ILE A 706 19.24 2.20 1.32
N GLU A 707 19.89 2.16 2.49
CA GLU A 707 20.95 3.14 2.83
C GLU A 707 22.09 3.11 1.80
N ARG A 708 22.46 1.92 1.29
CA ARG A 708 23.41 1.78 0.18
C ARG A 708 22.93 2.44 -1.12
N ASN A 709 21.63 2.58 -1.35
CA ASN A 709 21.03 3.19 -2.55
C ASN A 709 20.26 4.49 -2.26
N ALA A 710 20.62 5.21 -1.18
CA ALA A 710 19.92 6.43 -0.78
C ALA A 710 20.13 7.66 -1.68
N ASP A 711 20.88 7.49 -2.79
CA ASP A 711 20.94 8.40 -3.95
C ASP A 711 19.75 8.22 -4.91
N ILE A 712 19.04 7.10 -4.80
CA ILE A 712 17.80 6.76 -5.51
C ILE A 712 16.62 6.82 -4.54
N VAL A 713 16.66 6.02 -3.47
CA VAL A 713 15.58 5.91 -2.49
C VAL A 713 15.76 6.97 -1.41
N THR A 714 14.91 8.00 -1.42
CA THR A 714 15.05 9.17 -0.54
C THR A 714 14.09 9.15 0.66
N MET A 715 13.06 8.32 0.62
CA MET A 715 12.03 8.20 1.65
C MET A 715 11.56 6.74 1.71
N THR A 716 11.17 6.25 2.88
CA THR A 716 10.59 4.91 3.07
C THR A 716 9.60 4.93 4.24
N SER A 717 8.54 4.13 4.17
CA SER A 717 7.63 3.89 5.30
C SER A 717 7.09 2.47 5.29
N TYR A 718 7.17 1.82 6.45
CA TYR A 718 6.51 0.53 6.67
C TYR A 718 5.00 0.72 6.71
N ALA A 719 4.25 -0.25 6.19
CA ALA A 719 2.78 -0.25 6.18
C ALA A 719 2.18 -1.64 6.47
N PRO A 720 0.93 -1.73 6.96
CA PRO A 720 0.18 -0.68 7.64
C PRO A 720 0.72 -0.42 9.07
N LEU A 721 0.41 0.75 9.62
CA LEU A 721 0.99 1.19 10.90
C LEU A 721 0.25 0.64 12.12
N LEU A 722 -1.09 0.70 12.14
CA LEU A 722 -1.91 0.39 13.31
C LEU A 722 -2.98 -0.66 12.99
N SER A 723 -3.24 -1.58 13.92
CA SER A 723 -4.39 -2.49 13.86
C SER A 723 -5.04 -2.72 15.24
N LYS A 724 -6.34 -2.41 15.34
CA LYS A 724 -7.14 -2.66 16.55
C LYS A 724 -7.45 -4.15 16.66
N ASN A 725 -7.13 -4.75 17.80
CA ASN A 725 -7.42 -6.16 18.08
C ASN A 725 -8.92 -6.45 17.93
N GLY A 726 -9.25 -7.44 17.10
CA GLY A 726 -10.63 -7.81 16.74
C GLY A 726 -11.11 -7.22 15.40
N HIS A 727 -10.42 -6.24 14.84
CA HIS A 727 -10.88 -5.48 13.65
C HIS A 727 -9.86 -5.44 12.49
N SER A 728 -8.86 -6.34 12.47
CA SER A 728 -7.82 -6.36 11.41
C SER A 728 -8.41 -6.55 10.01
N ASN A 729 -8.20 -5.58 9.11
CA ASN A 729 -8.40 -5.74 7.67
C ASN A 729 -7.16 -6.34 6.98
N TRP A 730 -5.97 -6.11 7.53
CA TRP A 730 -4.68 -6.55 7.00
C TRP A 730 -3.83 -7.25 8.08
N SER A 731 -2.69 -7.82 7.66
CA SER A 731 -1.63 -8.38 8.50
C SER A 731 -0.38 -8.67 7.64
N PRO A 732 0.84 -8.40 8.11
CA PRO A 732 1.19 -7.82 9.41
C PRO A 732 1.03 -6.30 9.47
N ASP A 733 1.02 -5.75 10.69
CA ASP A 733 0.91 -4.32 11.00
C ASP A 733 2.02 -3.95 12.01
N MET A 734 2.50 -2.70 12.04
CA MET A 734 3.62 -2.34 12.93
C MET A 734 3.24 -2.39 14.41
N LEU A 735 2.03 -1.93 14.74
CA LEU A 735 1.49 -1.80 16.10
C LEU A 735 0.10 -2.44 16.17
N TYR A 736 -0.05 -3.46 17.01
CA TYR A 736 -1.38 -3.96 17.40
C TYR A 736 -1.81 -3.29 18.70
N PHE A 737 -3.08 -2.96 18.85
CA PHE A 737 -3.56 -2.29 20.07
C PHE A 737 -4.97 -2.69 20.48
N ASP A 738 -5.28 -2.44 21.75
CA ASP A 738 -6.64 -2.44 22.28
C ASP A 738 -6.88 -1.13 23.06
N ASN A 739 -7.96 -1.03 23.83
CA ASN A 739 -8.31 0.18 24.56
C ASN A 739 -7.33 0.52 25.70
N GLU A 740 -6.52 -0.43 26.17
CA GLU A 740 -5.62 -0.26 27.32
C GLU A 740 -4.14 -0.45 26.97
N LYS A 741 -3.82 -1.19 25.89
CA LYS A 741 -2.47 -1.69 25.61
C LYS A 741 -2.09 -1.56 24.14
N ILE A 742 -0.77 -1.49 23.92
CA ILE A 742 -0.12 -1.51 22.61
C ILE A 742 0.92 -2.63 22.61
N GLN A 743 0.91 -3.45 21.56
CA GLN A 743 1.93 -4.44 21.23
C GLN A 743 2.76 -3.92 20.04
N ARG A 744 4.02 -3.62 20.31
CA ARG A 744 5.05 -3.36 19.30
C ARG A 744 5.51 -4.69 18.68
N THR A 745 5.47 -4.81 17.36
CA THR A 745 6.08 -5.95 16.65
C THR A 745 7.61 -5.82 16.62
N PRO A 746 8.37 -6.88 16.29
CA PRO A 746 9.82 -6.75 16.13
C PRO A 746 10.22 -5.75 15.03
N SER A 747 9.39 -5.58 14.00
CA SER A 747 9.59 -4.61 12.91
C SER A 747 9.59 -3.16 13.42
N TYR A 748 8.77 -2.84 14.43
CA TYR A 748 8.79 -1.52 15.09
C TYR A 748 10.20 -1.13 15.58
N GLU A 749 10.91 -2.06 16.21
CA GLU A 749 12.26 -1.81 16.72
C GLU A 749 13.29 -1.68 15.58
N THR A 750 13.17 -2.47 14.50
CA THR A 750 13.98 -2.25 13.28
C THR A 750 13.78 -0.83 12.73
N GLN A 751 12.54 -0.39 12.52
CA GLN A 751 12.25 0.96 12.00
C GLN A 751 12.77 2.06 12.95
N ARG A 752 12.53 1.93 14.25
CA ARG A 752 13.03 2.87 15.27
C ARG A 752 14.55 3.00 15.22
N LEU A 753 15.28 1.89 15.15
CA LEU A 753 16.74 1.88 15.12
C LEU A 753 17.30 2.55 13.87
N PHE A 754 16.71 2.33 12.68
CA PHE A 754 17.13 3.03 11.46
C PHE A 754 16.83 4.53 11.50
N SER A 755 15.65 4.93 12.01
CA SER A 755 15.24 6.33 12.10
C SER A 755 15.99 7.14 13.15
N THR A 756 16.30 6.52 14.30
CA THR A 756 17.03 7.15 15.42
C THR A 756 18.52 7.31 15.08
N TYR A 757 19.14 6.29 14.48
CA TYR A 757 20.56 6.25 14.15
C TYR A 757 20.82 6.54 12.66
N SER A 758 20.18 7.61 12.17
CA SER A 758 20.34 8.13 10.81
C SER A 758 21.57 9.05 10.67
N GLY A 759 21.97 9.35 9.43
CA GLY A 759 23.03 10.31 9.11
C GLY A 759 22.76 11.00 7.77
N ASN A 760 23.60 11.96 7.39
CA ASN A 760 23.51 12.70 6.12
C ASN A 760 24.54 12.25 5.06
N ARG A 761 25.43 11.30 5.42
CA ARG A 761 26.36 10.62 4.52
C ARG A 761 26.27 9.11 4.64
N TYR A 762 26.10 8.40 3.52
CA TYR A 762 26.38 6.96 3.45
C TYR A 762 27.87 6.76 3.17
N VAL A 763 28.52 5.85 3.89
CA VAL A 763 29.93 5.50 3.74
C VAL A 763 30.06 4.20 2.96
N LYS A 764 30.90 4.16 1.92
CA LYS A 764 31.08 2.95 1.12
C LYS A 764 31.70 1.84 1.97
N SER A 765 31.01 0.71 2.03
CA SER A 765 31.45 -0.50 2.72
C SER A 765 31.37 -1.75 1.84
N SER A 766 32.08 -2.80 2.24
CA SER A 766 32.01 -4.13 1.61
C SER A 766 32.32 -5.23 2.62
N LEU A 767 31.51 -6.29 2.62
CA LEU A 767 31.61 -7.41 3.56
C LEU A 767 32.33 -8.61 2.91
N SER A 768 33.48 -8.98 3.47
CA SER A 768 34.19 -10.22 3.12
C SER A 768 33.70 -11.34 4.04
N ILE A 769 32.90 -12.26 3.49
CA ILE A 769 32.27 -13.38 4.19
C ILE A 769 32.13 -14.59 3.25
N ASP A 770 32.05 -15.80 3.82
CA ASP A 770 31.77 -17.04 3.08
C ASP A 770 30.50 -16.91 2.22
N SER A 771 30.52 -17.52 1.03
CA SER A 771 29.40 -17.48 0.10
C SER A 771 28.12 -18.08 0.68
N ILE A 772 28.21 -19.09 1.55
CA ILE A 772 27.03 -19.71 2.19
C ILE A 772 26.26 -18.70 3.05
N ALA A 773 26.98 -17.83 3.75
CA ALA A 773 26.42 -16.87 4.71
C ALA A 773 26.05 -15.50 4.08
N ARG A 774 26.50 -15.22 2.86
CA ARG A 774 26.47 -13.88 2.27
C ARG A 774 25.08 -13.26 2.18
N HIS A 775 24.07 -14.03 1.80
CA HIS A 775 22.69 -13.53 1.67
C HIS A 775 21.95 -13.42 3.03
N ARG A 776 22.59 -13.81 4.14
CA ARG A 776 22.04 -13.70 5.50
C ARG A 776 22.75 -12.68 6.39
N VAL A 777 23.70 -11.93 5.82
CA VAL A 777 24.41 -10.87 6.56
C VAL A 777 24.45 -9.60 5.73
N ALA A 778 23.88 -8.53 6.26
CA ALA A 778 23.95 -7.20 5.67
C ALA A 778 24.59 -6.22 6.65
N ALA A 779 25.29 -5.22 6.11
CA ALA A 779 25.85 -4.14 6.88
C ALA A 779 25.73 -2.81 6.11
N SER A 780 25.45 -1.74 6.84
CA SER A 780 25.43 -0.37 6.35
C SER A 780 26.12 0.54 7.35
N ILE A 781 26.74 1.62 6.87
CA ILE A 781 27.34 2.63 7.74
C ILE A 781 26.99 4.02 7.21
N VAL A 782 26.39 4.81 8.09
CA VAL A 782 26.06 6.21 7.86
C VAL A 782 26.84 7.09 8.83
N ARG A 783 27.08 8.33 8.42
CA ARG A 783 27.70 9.37 9.23
C ARG A 783 26.83 10.61 9.22
N ASP A 784 26.68 11.25 10.37
CA ASP A 784 26.24 12.63 10.42
C ASP A 784 27.47 13.55 10.43
N ASN A 785 27.64 14.33 9.38
CA ASN A 785 28.73 15.32 9.29
C ASN A 785 28.55 16.52 10.24
N ASN A 786 27.37 16.75 10.80
CA ASN A 786 27.11 17.87 11.71
C ASN A 786 27.65 17.57 13.12
N THR A 787 27.40 16.36 13.63
CA THR A 787 27.94 15.87 14.92
C THR A 787 29.27 15.14 14.80
N GLY A 788 29.60 14.66 13.60
CA GLY A 788 30.77 13.82 13.32
C GLY A 788 30.55 12.32 13.57
N GLN A 789 29.46 11.93 14.23
CA GLN A 789 29.12 10.57 14.66
C GLN A 789 28.90 9.63 13.47
N ALA A 790 29.40 8.39 13.57
CA ALA A 790 29.10 7.32 12.64
C ALA A 790 28.25 6.21 13.31
N PHE A 791 27.32 5.66 12.55
CA PHE A 791 26.42 4.58 12.96
C PHE A 791 26.60 3.39 12.02
N LEU A 792 27.17 2.31 12.53
CA LEU A 792 27.34 1.04 11.82
C LEU A 792 26.19 0.11 12.18
N LYS A 793 25.40 -0.28 11.18
CA LYS A 793 24.27 -1.20 11.29
C LYS A 793 24.67 -2.56 10.73
N ILE A 794 24.42 -3.65 11.47
CA ILE A 794 24.71 -5.03 11.03
C ILE A 794 23.53 -5.93 11.37
N ALA A 795 23.00 -6.62 10.37
CA ALA A 795 22.01 -7.68 10.52
C ALA A 795 22.67 -9.06 10.36
N ASN A 796 22.52 -9.93 11.37
CA ASN A 796 22.89 -11.33 11.34
C ASN A 796 21.62 -12.19 11.30
N VAL A 797 21.27 -12.70 10.12
CA VAL A 797 20.11 -13.58 9.87
C VAL A 797 20.56 -15.05 9.76
N LEU A 798 21.69 -15.40 10.38
CA LEU A 798 22.20 -16.77 10.46
C LEU A 798 21.71 -17.49 11.73
N PRO A 799 21.61 -18.83 11.70
CA PRO A 799 21.42 -19.67 12.89
C PRO A 799 22.64 -19.77 13.81
N VAL A 800 23.72 -19.01 13.55
CA VAL A 800 25.00 -19.05 14.28
C VAL A 800 25.50 -17.65 14.60
N GLU A 801 26.43 -17.56 15.55
CA GLU A 801 27.11 -16.30 15.86
C GLU A 801 27.90 -15.76 14.66
N LEU A 802 27.95 -14.44 14.55
CA LEU A 802 28.70 -13.73 13.52
C LEU A 802 29.77 -12.83 14.17
N ASN A 803 31.04 -13.14 13.94
CA ASN A 803 32.17 -12.31 14.36
C ASN A 803 32.58 -11.38 13.20
N VAL A 804 32.37 -10.08 13.34
CA VAL A 804 32.74 -9.08 12.33
C VAL A 804 33.95 -8.30 12.81
N THR A 805 35.07 -8.46 12.11
CA THR A 805 36.25 -7.59 12.29
C THR A 805 36.10 -6.34 11.46
N LEU A 806 36.20 -5.17 12.09
CA LEU A 806 36.04 -3.88 11.43
C LEU A 806 37.39 -3.42 10.86
N ASN A 807 37.41 -3.14 9.56
CA ASN A 807 38.52 -2.48 8.87
C ASN A 807 38.07 -1.09 8.45
N ALA A 808 38.29 -0.12 9.33
CA ALA A 808 37.79 1.24 9.25
C ALA A 808 38.87 2.20 8.70
N GLU A 809 38.87 2.46 7.39
CA GLU A 809 39.76 3.47 6.82
C GLU A 809 39.14 4.86 6.97
N SER A 810 39.84 5.80 7.63
CA SER A 810 39.41 7.20 7.77
C SER A 810 38.05 7.40 8.49
N ILE A 811 37.69 6.45 9.35
CA ILE A 811 36.53 6.52 10.25
C ILE A 811 37.09 6.29 11.66
N PRO A 812 37.00 7.28 12.57
CA PRO A 812 37.33 7.06 13.97
C PRO A 812 36.46 5.94 14.55
N VAL A 813 37.05 5.10 15.39
CA VAL A 813 36.36 4.08 16.18
C VAL A 813 36.83 4.27 17.62
N ALA A 814 35.91 4.53 18.54
CA ALA A 814 36.23 4.70 19.95
C ALA A 814 36.76 3.41 20.60
N ASP A 815 37.60 3.55 21.63
CA ASP A 815 38.09 2.42 22.44
C ASP A 815 36.94 1.62 23.09
N VAL A 816 35.78 2.27 23.30
CA VAL A 816 34.54 1.68 23.78
C VAL A 816 33.38 2.11 22.89
N VAL A 817 32.94 1.22 22.00
CA VAL A 817 31.80 1.41 21.09
C VAL A 817 30.53 0.97 21.80
N ARG A 818 29.51 1.83 21.82
CA ARG A 818 28.17 1.49 22.32
C ARG A 818 27.37 0.78 21.25
N TYR A 819 26.44 -0.09 21.65
CA TYR A 819 25.45 -0.64 20.73
C TYR A 819 24.04 -0.64 21.32
N GLU A 820 23.07 -0.62 20.41
CA GLU A 820 21.66 -0.93 20.67
C GLU A 820 21.17 -1.92 19.60
N GLY A 821 20.21 -2.78 19.90
CA GLY A 821 19.67 -3.70 18.90
C GLY A 821 18.66 -4.71 19.46
N ILE A 822 18.32 -5.69 18.64
CA ILE A 822 17.36 -6.76 18.97
C ILE A 822 17.96 -8.13 18.63
N SER A 823 17.54 -9.16 19.35
CA SER A 823 17.77 -10.57 19.02
C SER A 823 16.53 -11.43 19.31
N GLY A 824 16.44 -12.61 18.71
CA GLY A 824 15.31 -13.50 18.91
C GLY A 824 15.51 -14.90 18.33
N LYS A 825 14.45 -15.70 18.31
CA LYS A 825 14.41 -17.01 17.64
C LYS A 825 13.39 -16.99 16.49
N PRO A 826 13.61 -17.73 15.38
CA PRO A 826 12.67 -17.76 14.27
C PRO A 826 11.21 -17.98 14.72
N GLY A 827 10.29 -17.16 14.21
CA GLY A 827 8.89 -17.13 14.58
C GLY A 827 8.53 -16.23 15.77
N GLN A 828 9.49 -15.71 16.54
CA GLN A 828 9.23 -14.95 17.77
C GLN A 828 8.57 -13.58 17.50
N SER A 829 7.40 -13.35 18.11
CA SER A 829 6.49 -12.21 17.84
C SER A 829 6.70 -10.97 18.72
N THR A 830 7.66 -11.00 19.64
CA THR A 830 8.05 -9.88 20.51
C THR A 830 9.55 -9.88 20.76
N VAL A 831 10.14 -8.70 20.95
CA VAL A 831 11.57 -8.52 21.25
C VAL A 831 11.74 -7.51 22.38
N ILE A 832 12.89 -7.54 23.04
CA ILE A 832 13.29 -6.53 24.01
C ILE A 832 14.53 -5.83 23.43
N PRO A 833 14.55 -4.49 23.32
CA PRO A 833 15.74 -3.76 22.92
C PRO A 833 16.88 -3.98 23.93
N GLU A 834 18.02 -4.40 23.41
CA GLU A 834 19.24 -4.69 24.18
C GLU A 834 20.27 -3.59 23.94
N ARG A 835 21.02 -3.23 24.99
CA ARG A 835 22.08 -2.21 24.97
C ARG A 835 23.35 -2.75 25.60
N GLY A 836 24.50 -2.31 25.10
CA GLY A 836 25.78 -2.66 25.70
C GLY A 836 26.98 -1.96 25.07
N THR A 837 28.16 -2.49 25.31
CA THR A 837 29.43 -1.96 24.81
C THR A 837 30.36 -3.07 24.30
N TYR A 838 31.18 -2.74 23.30
CA TYR A 838 32.36 -3.52 22.91
C TYR A 838 33.60 -2.66 23.11
N SER A 839 34.69 -3.26 23.56
CA SER A 839 35.99 -2.60 23.69
C SER A 839 36.94 -3.05 22.59
N VAL A 840 37.78 -2.14 22.11
CA VAL A 840 38.89 -2.47 21.19
C VAL A 840 39.85 -3.43 21.89
N LYS A 841 40.31 -4.47 21.17
CA LYS A 841 41.22 -5.48 21.72
C LYS A 841 42.67 -4.97 21.73
N ALA A 842 43.51 -5.60 22.54
CA ALA A 842 44.93 -5.25 22.68
C ALA A 842 45.76 -5.40 21.40
N ASP A 843 45.23 -6.05 20.35
CA ASP A 843 45.84 -6.11 19.01
C ASP A 843 45.49 -4.90 18.13
N GLY A 844 44.80 -3.90 18.68
CA GLY A 844 44.35 -2.69 17.98
C GLY A 844 43.19 -2.93 17.01
N LYS A 845 42.59 -4.12 17.00
CA LYS A 845 41.46 -4.44 16.13
C LYS A 845 40.14 -4.41 16.89
N MET A 846 39.14 -3.87 16.23
CA MET A 846 37.76 -3.94 16.70
C MET A 846 37.08 -5.16 16.08
N THR A 847 36.64 -6.11 16.91
CA THR A 847 35.79 -7.23 16.50
C THR A 847 34.51 -7.18 17.32
N VAL A 848 33.37 -7.10 16.64
CA VAL A 848 32.04 -7.21 17.26
C VAL A 848 31.48 -8.61 17.00
N THR A 849 30.78 -9.17 17.99
CA THR A 849 30.16 -10.50 17.91
C THR A 849 28.65 -10.34 18.01
N LEU A 850 27.92 -10.75 16.98
CA LEU A 850 26.46 -10.75 16.95
C LEU A 850 25.93 -12.16 17.24
N PRO A 851 24.95 -12.33 18.15
CA PRO A 851 24.29 -13.62 18.33
C PRO A 851 23.51 -14.03 17.07
N PRO A 852 23.11 -15.31 16.94
CA PRO A 852 22.16 -15.75 15.91
C PRO A 852 20.92 -14.84 15.86
N TYR A 853 20.35 -14.64 14.67
CA TYR A 853 19.10 -13.90 14.46
C TYR A 853 19.03 -12.57 15.23
N SER A 854 19.95 -11.65 14.91
CA SER A 854 20.04 -10.35 15.58
C SER A 854 20.34 -9.19 14.64
N PHE A 855 19.92 -8.00 15.04
CA PHE A 855 20.23 -6.74 14.37
C PHE A 855 20.81 -5.77 15.39
N ARG A 856 21.96 -5.16 15.08
CA ARG A 856 22.68 -4.23 15.95
C ARG A 856 23.02 -2.94 15.22
N VAL A 857 22.91 -1.83 15.94
CA VAL A 857 23.52 -0.55 15.58
C VAL A 857 24.64 -0.25 16.57
N PHE A 858 25.80 0.12 16.05
CA PHE A 858 27.01 0.47 16.79
C PHE A 858 27.31 1.96 16.60
N MET A 859 27.50 2.70 17.69
CA MET A 859 27.96 4.09 17.67
C MET A 859 29.48 4.11 17.75
N LEU A 860 30.12 4.31 16.58
CA LEU A 860 31.59 4.27 16.42
C LEU A 860 32.29 5.51 16.99
#